data_AF-B2W0Y8-F1
#
_entry.id   AF-B2W0Y8-F1
#
_cell.length_a   1.000
_cell.length_b   1.000
_cell.length_c   1.000
_cell.angle_alpha   90.00
_cell.angle_beta   90.00
_cell.angle_gamma   90.00
#
_symmetry.space_group_name_H-M   'P 1'
#
loop_
_entity.id
_entity.type
_entity.pdbx_description
1 polymer ?
#
loop_
_entity_poly.entity_id
_entity_poly.type
_entity_poly.pdbx_seq_one_letter_code
_entity_poly.pdbx_strand_id
1 'polypeptide(L)'
;MPTLARLHLFFLLLLSWHWHWHWTLSSIFLLSTRKHHPCVTTPGVLVHGAKELDRRPSHRHLRCQSHLPQLVSHPPRLPACAPRQPDYPMPATSDSTRNTNPTATGAPPRPTPNSYRDSTLAVFALLLAFRIVNALTLRTFFQPDEFFQSLEPAWQLAFGANSHACITWEWRSQLRSSVHPALFAAVYRVAAHLAAFWRLSLPAKAELLIATPKVFQAVFAALLDCYTWKLAEKVYGRGTRTALLTDLGLLTELRLSLLLAALACILRPTNALIWLAVSIPTLWQASQKLRYVLVREVLLCGVVVFAVSLVSDRLYYRVWTLPPLRFLYFNIAQSLAVFYGKNRGDYYFTEGLPLLLTTALPFAAVGLWKSLQGPEPQGSSPVESSEDATGKRILARLAWTSVFMTVVLSLISHKEVRFLYPILPFLHIIAAAPLCNFLPRQAALSRRAVILSLLIANILLASYVSQLHQRGVIDVLAYLRHKHETRNNLSHTSSSTDTHAAIVTNTTVGFLMPCHSTPWRSHLVYPELSAWALTCEPPIDIPTSERSAYFDEADEFYIKPGPVAWLRGNMEDVQTITASGSRSGQHWMRQDPKFKRKYRREWPQNLVFFEQLEDTLKTHLEGTRYQECWRGFNSHFHDDHRRVGDVIVWCLDGV
;
A
#
# COMPACT_ATOMS: atom_id res chain seq x y z
N MET A 1 -31.95 3.72 9.64
CA MET A 1 -30.83 3.22 8.82
C MET A 1 -29.63 4.16 8.73
N PRO A 2 -29.73 5.50 8.51
CA PRO A 2 -28.53 6.31 8.16
C PRO A 2 -27.44 6.31 9.24
N THR A 3 -27.78 6.34 10.53
CA THR A 3 -26.79 6.23 11.61
C THR A 3 -26.08 4.87 11.68
N LEU A 4 -26.71 3.77 11.28
CA LEU A 4 -26.03 2.46 11.18
C LEU A 4 -25.10 2.42 9.97
N ALA A 5 -25.51 2.92 8.80
CA ALA A 5 -24.65 2.95 7.62
C ALA A 5 -23.38 3.79 7.85
N ARG A 6 -23.50 4.92 8.55
CA ARG A 6 -22.36 5.73 9.02
C ARG A 6 -21.43 4.94 9.93
N LEU A 7 -21.98 4.25 10.94
CA LEU A 7 -21.19 3.45 11.88
C LEU A 7 -20.53 2.24 11.19
N HIS A 8 -21.24 1.56 10.28
CA HIS A 8 -20.72 0.38 9.57
C HIS A 8 -19.71 0.73 8.48
N LEU A 9 -19.83 1.88 7.83
CA LEU A 9 -18.76 2.37 6.96
C LEU A 9 -17.56 2.82 7.78
N PHE A 10 -17.76 3.45 8.95
CA PHE A 10 -16.67 3.72 9.89
C PHE A 10 -16.00 2.42 10.38
N PHE A 11 -16.78 1.37 10.65
CA PHE A 11 -16.24 0.03 10.91
C PHE A 11 -15.54 -0.57 9.70
N LEU A 12 -16.00 -0.37 8.46
CA LEU A 12 -15.28 -0.82 7.26
C LEU A 12 -13.97 -0.04 7.07
N LEU A 13 -13.97 1.27 7.31
CA LEU A 13 -12.77 2.11 7.30
C LEU A 13 -11.77 1.68 8.39
N LEU A 14 -12.25 1.31 9.58
CA LEU A 14 -11.46 0.73 10.68
C LEU A 14 -11.03 -0.72 10.43
N LEU A 15 -11.82 -1.55 9.74
CA LEU A 15 -11.41 -2.88 9.28
C LEU A 15 -10.28 -2.75 8.25
N SER A 16 -10.38 -1.73 7.39
CA SER A 16 -9.30 -1.28 6.50
C SER A 16 -8.31 -0.33 7.17
N TRP A 17 -8.06 -0.46 8.49
CA TRP A 17 -7.00 0.26 9.22
C TRP A 17 -5.70 0.31 8.40
N HIS A 18 -5.41 -0.84 7.78
CA HIS A 18 -4.36 -1.16 6.82
C HIS A 18 -4.27 -0.32 5.53
N TRP A 19 -5.06 0.74 5.33
CA TRP A 19 -5.04 1.64 4.14
C TRP A 19 -3.68 2.28 3.78
N HIS A 20 -2.60 1.95 4.46
CA HIS A 20 -1.24 2.11 3.93
C HIS A 20 -0.38 0.82 3.95
N TRP A 21 -0.49 -0.10 4.93
CA TRP A 21 0.53 -1.16 5.13
C TRP A 21 -0.07 -2.55 5.48
N HIS A 22 0.27 -3.59 4.69
CA HIS A 22 -0.56 -4.80 4.59
C HIS A 22 0.21 -6.08 4.09
N TRP A 23 1.11 -6.72 4.87
CA TRP A 23 1.84 -7.95 4.41
C TRP A 23 1.54 -9.27 5.14
N THR A 24 0.78 -9.33 6.24
CA THR A 24 0.70 -10.59 7.04
C THR A 24 0.05 -11.78 6.34
N LEU A 25 -0.94 -11.58 5.46
CA LEU A 25 -1.70 -12.70 4.88
C LEU A 25 -1.02 -13.31 3.64
N SER A 26 -0.16 -12.56 2.95
CA SER A 26 0.62 -13.09 1.83
C SER A 26 1.57 -14.20 2.30
N SER A 27 2.31 -14.00 3.39
CA SER A 27 3.20 -15.04 3.94
C SER A 27 2.48 -16.30 4.45
N ILE A 28 1.18 -16.22 4.76
CA ILE A 28 0.38 -17.34 5.27
C ILE A 28 -0.17 -18.21 4.12
N PHE A 29 -0.34 -17.65 2.91
CA PHE A 29 -0.95 -18.34 1.77
C PHE A 29 -0.01 -18.55 0.56
N LEU A 30 1.15 -17.90 0.49
CA LEU A 30 2.08 -18.03 -0.64
C LEU A 30 2.97 -19.28 -0.58
N LEU A 31 2.55 -20.31 -1.31
CA LEU A 31 3.47 -21.29 -1.88
C LEU A 31 4.10 -20.71 -3.17
N SER A 32 5.35 -20.24 -3.04
CA SER A 32 6.34 -20.05 -4.11
C SER A 32 6.07 -18.98 -5.20
N THR A 33 6.70 -17.83 -5.04
CA THR A 33 7.10 -16.92 -6.13
C THR A 33 8.62 -16.67 -6.10
N ARG A 34 9.42 -17.74 -6.23
CA ARG A 34 10.89 -17.60 -6.35
C ARG A 34 11.27 -16.91 -7.67
N LYS A 35 12.36 -16.11 -7.65
CA LYS A 35 13.26 -15.99 -8.82
C LYS A 35 13.72 -17.42 -9.13
N HIS A 36 13.06 -18.11 -10.07
CA HIS A 36 13.47 -19.43 -10.52
C HIS A 36 14.70 -19.30 -11.42
N HIS A 37 15.88 -19.13 -10.79
CA HIS A 37 17.11 -19.54 -11.45
C HIS A 37 17.02 -21.07 -11.65
N PRO A 38 17.17 -21.58 -12.89
CA PRO A 38 17.23 -23.01 -13.10
C PRO A 38 18.43 -23.55 -12.32
N CYS A 39 18.19 -24.52 -11.43
CA CYS A 39 19.27 -25.28 -10.84
C CYS A 39 20.00 -25.98 -12.00
N VAL A 40 21.21 -25.52 -12.32
CA VAL A 40 22.10 -26.21 -13.25
C VAL A 40 22.59 -27.47 -12.54
N THR A 41 21.77 -28.51 -12.61
CA THR A 41 22.20 -29.87 -12.29
C THR A 41 23.27 -30.25 -13.29
N THR A 42 24.51 -30.31 -12.84
CA THR A 42 25.60 -30.96 -13.57
C THR A 42 25.14 -32.36 -13.97
N PRO A 43 25.31 -32.77 -15.25
CA PRO A 43 24.89 -34.09 -15.69
C PRO A 43 25.79 -35.15 -15.07
N GLY A 44 25.31 -35.76 -13.98
CA GLY A 44 25.90 -36.96 -13.41
C GLY A 44 25.81 -38.11 -14.40
N VAL A 45 26.93 -38.81 -14.60
CA VAL A 45 27.06 -39.92 -15.55
C VAL A 45 26.07 -41.04 -15.20
N LEU A 46 25.14 -41.33 -16.11
CA LEU A 46 24.24 -42.48 -16.02
C LEU A 46 25.00 -43.76 -16.41
N VAL A 47 25.16 -44.67 -15.45
CA VAL A 47 25.55 -46.07 -15.70
C VAL A 47 24.31 -46.96 -15.57
N HIS A 48 24.15 -47.88 -16.52
CA HIS A 48 23.01 -48.79 -16.61
C HIS A 48 22.83 -49.72 -15.40
N GLY A 49 21.57 -50.03 -15.07
CA GLY A 49 21.18 -51.12 -14.19
C GLY A 49 19.69 -51.42 -14.29
N ALA A 50 19.31 -52.42 -15.08
CA ALA A 50 17.91 -52.81 -15.28
C ALA A 50 17.50 -53.97 -14.34
N LYS A 51 16.23 -54.00 -13.88
CA LYS A 51 15.41 -55.22 -13.64
C LYS A 51 13.94 -54.94 -13.24
N GLU A 52 13.11 -54.93 -14.27
CA GLU A 52 11.81 -55.59 -14.45
C GLU A 52 11.18 -56.46 -13.32
N LEU A 53 9.88 -56.23 -13.05
CA LEU A 53 8.75 -57.20 -12.87
C LEU A 53 7.47 -56.38 -12.48
N ASP A 54 6.45 -56.22 -13.33
CA ASP A 54 5.29 -57.11 -13.61
C ASP A 54 4.38 -57.46 -12.40
N ARG A 55 3.14 -56.93 -12.35
CA ARG A 55 1.88 -57.71 -12.49
C ARG A 55 0.56 -56.92 -12.42
N ARG A 56 -0.42 -57.49 -13.14
CA ARG A 56 -1.75 -57.04 -13.62
C ARG A 56 -2.90 -56.81 -12.60
N PRO A 57 -4.08 -56.30 -13.04
CA PRO A 57 -5.20 -55.83 -12.20
C PRO A 57 -6.49 -56.69 -12.28
N SER A 58 -7.53 -56.30 -11.53
CA SER A 58 -8.95 -56.68 -11.74
C SER A 58 -9.85 -55.76 -10.89
N HIS A 59 -11.17 -55.62 -11.03
CA HIS A 59 -12.16 -55.52 -12.12
C HIS A 59 -13.56 -55.44 -11.43
N ARG A 60 -14.58 -54.89 -12.12
CA ARG A 60 -16.05 -54.86 -11.82
C ARG A 60 -16.56 -53.52 -11.22
N HIS A 61 -17.44 -52.69 -11.80
CA HIS A 61 -18.62 -52.75 -12.72
C HIS A 61 -20.03 -53.01 -12.11
N LEU A 62 -20.92 -52.02 -12.34
CA LEU A 62 -22.39 -52.09 -12.56
C LEU A 62 -23.26 -52.43 -11.31
N ARG A 63 -24.55 -52.02 -11.18
CA ARG A 63 -25.49 -51.32 -12.08
C ARG A 63 -26.60 -50.57 -11.29
N CYS A 64 -27.40 -49.76 -11.99
CA CYS A 64 -28.58 -49.02 -11.48
C CYS A 64 -29.81 -49.90 -11.20
N GLN A 65 -30.78 -49.42 -10.41
CA GLN A 65 -32.18 -49.22 -10.88
C GLN A 65 -33.07 -48.36 -9.95
N SER A 66 -34.19 -47.90 -10.53
CA SER A 66 -35.21 -46.98 -10.01
C SER A 66 -36.39 -47.68 -9.31
N HIS A 67 -37.23 -46.95 -8.57
CA HIS A 67 -38.70 -47.01 -8.73
C HIS A 67 -39.48 -45.87 -8.04
N LEU A 68 -40.60 -45.48 -8.64
CA LEU A 68 -41.70 -44.67 -8.10
C LEU A 68 -43.00 -45.52 -8.17
N PRO A 69 -44.03 -45.24 -7.36
CA PRO A 69 -45.32 -44.81 -7.94
C PRO A 69 -46.15 -43.83 -7.06
N GLN A 70 -47.41 -43.55 -7.44
CA GLN A 70 -48.33 -42.55 -6.87
C GLN A 70 -49.52 -43.25 -6.11
N LEU A 71 -50.73 -42.74 -5.79
CA LEU A 71 -51.54 -41.53 -6.13
C LEU A 71 -52.78 -41.45 -5.16
N VAL A 72 -53.72 -40.49 -5.37
CA VAL A 72 -55.21 -40.53 -5.08
C VAL A 72 -55.83 -40.11 -3.69
N SER A 73 -56.58 -38.99 -3.75
CA SER A 73 -57.91 -38.57 -3.18
C SER A 73 -58.29 -38.32 -1.68
N HIS A 74 -58.46 -37.02 -1.33
CA HIS A 74 -59.74 -36.26 -1.13
C HIS A 74 -60.73 -36.44 0.10
N PRO A 75 -61.72 -35.51 0.37
CA PRO A 75 -62.04 -34.94 1.71
C PRO A 75 -63.54 -35.19 2.14
N PRO A 76 -64.37 -34.30 2.80
CA PRO A 76 -64.21 -33.04 3.59
C PRO A 76 -65.07 -32.97 4.91
N ARG A 77 -65.12 -31.78 5.58
CA ARG A 77 -66.37 -31.16 6.17
C ARG A 77 -66.17 -29.74 6.78
N LEU A 78 -67.20 -28.89 6.63
CA LEU A 78 -67.50 -27.62 7.34
C LEU A 78 -68.93 -27.70 7.92
N PRO A 79 -69.26 -27.00 9.03
CA PRO A 79 -70.16 -25.81 9.04
C PRO A 79 -69.77 -24.73 10.12
N ALA A 80 -70.40 -23.56 10.34
CA ALA A 80 -71.24 -22.62 9.55
C ALA A 80 -71.43 -21.25 10.32
N CYS A 81 -72.20 -20.33 9.72
CA CYS A 81 -73.02 -19.16 10.19
C CYS A 81 -73.20 -18.83 11.71
N ALA A 82 -73.61 -17.62 12.17
CA ALA A 82 -73.75 -16.24 11.63
C ALA A 82 -74.08 -15.22 12.80
N PRO A 83 -74.97 -14.18 12.71
CA PRO A 83 -74.59 -12.75 12.65
C PRO A 83 -75.20 -11.83 13.75
N ARG A 84 -74.89 -10.50 13.76
CA ARG A 84 -75.86 -9.36 13.96
C ARG A 84 -75.27 -7.94 13.93
N GLN A 85 -76.02 -7.03 13.29
CA GLN A 85 -76.21 -5.58 13.55
C GLN A 85 -77.70 -5.41 14.02
N PRO A 86 -78.31 -4.22 14.27
CA PRO A 86 -77.89 -2.81 14.08
C PRO A 86 -78.16 -1.87 15.28
N ASP A 87 -77.96 -0.55 15.12
CA ASP A 87 -78.96 0.54 15.31
C ASP A 87 -78.40 1.91 15.77
N TYR A 88 -79.03 2.97 15.24
CA TYR A 88 -78.88 4.41 15.60
C TYR A 88 -80.13 4.85 16.39
N PRO A 89 -80.05 5.83 17.32
CA PRO A 89 -80.42 7.20 16.93
C PRO A 89 -79.73 8.36 17.70
N MET A 90 -79.86 9.57 17.14
CA MET A 90 -79.70 10.91 17.76
C MET A 90 -81.10 11.41 18.22
N PRO A 91 -81.29 12.48 19.05
CA PRO A 91 -80.49 13.73 19.05
C PRO A 91 -80.38 14.55 20.38
N ALA A 92 -79.74 15.73 20.22
CA ALA A 92 -80.01 17.03 20.88
C ALA A 92 -79.11 17.53 22.03
N THR A 93 -78.47 18.70 21.77
CA THR A 93 -78.13 19.84 22.69
C THR A 93 -77.23 19.57 23.93
N SER A 94 -76.31 20.45 24.35
CA SER A 94 -75.97 21.84 23.96
C SER A 94 -74.48 22.18 24.20
N ASP A 95 -74.10 23.41 23.87
CA ASP A 95 -73.01 24.21 24.45
C ASP A 95 -71.52 23.88 24.21
N SER A 96 -70.94 24.71 23.34
CA SER A 96 -69.85 25.64 23.71
C SER A 96 -68.64 25.07 24.48
N THR A 97 -67.54 24.84 23.74
CA THR A 97 -66.31 25.64 23.95
C THR A 97 -65.35 25.55 22.78
N ARG A 98 -64.82 26.69 22.36
CA ARG A 98 -63.86 26.83 21.25
C ARG A 98 -62.44 26.50 21.74
N ASN A 99 -61.98 25.28 21.48
CA ASN A 99 -60.55 24.92 21.63
C ASN A 99 -59.98 24.44 20.29
N THR A 100 -59.47 25.39 19.50
CA THR A 100 -58.71 25.11 18.29
C THR A 100 -57.28 24.68 18.64
N ASN A 101 -57.08 23.37 18.84
CA ASN A 101 -55.73 22.79 18.78
C ASN A 101 -55.33 22.64 17.30
N PRO A 102 -54.33 23.40 16.78
CA PRO A 102 -53.75 23.07 15.50
C PRO A 102 -52.91 21.79 15.67
N THR A 103 -53.40 20.67 15.14
CA THR A 103 -52.66 19.40 15.10
C THR A 103 -51.45 19.55 14.18
N ALA A 104 -50.37 20.12 14.71
CA ALA A 104 -49.10 20.26 14.01
C ALA A 104 -48.53 18.85 13.79
N THR A 105 -48.75 18.31 12.59
CA THR A 105 -48.02 17.18 12.03
C THR A 105 -46.57 17.60 11.84
N GLY A 106 -45.82 17.57 12.94
CA GLY A 106 -44.42 17.94 13.02
C GLY A 106 -43.57 17.01 12.17
N ALA A 107 -43.42 17.37 10.89
CA ALA A 107 -42.34 16.84 10.07
C ALA A 107 -41.01 17.07 10.82
N PRO A 108 -40.12 16.07 10.92
CA PRO A 108 -38.88 16.22 11.66
C PRO A 108 -38.09 17.43 11.13
N PRO A 109 -37.47 18.24 12.01
CA PRO A 109 -36.83 19.48 11.61
C PRO A 109 -35.81 19.20 10.52
N ARG A 110 -35.95 19.88 9.38
CA ARG A 110 -35.00 19.76 8.27
C ARG A 110 -33.62 20.20 8.77
N PRO A 111 -32.56 19.37 8.62
CA PRO A 111 -31.22 19.79 8.98
C PRO A 111 -30.83 21.01 8.14
N THR A 112 -30.35 22.05 8.81
CA THR A 112 -29.89 23.27 8.14
C THR A 112 -28.60 23.00 7.36
N PRO A 113 -28.30 23.76 6.29
CA PRO A 113 -27.09 23.56 5.49
C PRO A 113 -25.79 23.62 6.31
N ASN A 114 -25.76 24.45 7.37
CA ASN A 114 -24.62 24.55 8.27
C ASN A 114 -24.39 23.23 9.02
N SER A 115 -25.43 22.65 9.64
CA SER A 115 -25.32 21.39 10.39
C SER A 115 -24.68 20.23 9.60
N TYR A 116 -24.92 20.15 8.29
CA TYR A 116 -24.28 19.15 7.44
C TYR A 116 -22.80 19.47 7.12
N ARG A 117 -22.45 20.76 6.93
CA ARG A 117 -21.06 21.20 6.76
C ARG A 117 -20.26 20.97 8.04
N ASP A 118 -20.85 21.29 9.19
CA ASP A 118 -20.25 21.09 10.52
C ASP A 118 -20.02 19.59 10.79
N SER A 119 -21.01 18.74 10.48
CA SER A 119 -20.86 17.28 10.55
C SER A 119 -19.78 16.74 9.60
N THR A 120 -19.63 17.32 8.41
CA THR A 120 -18.59 16.92 7.44
C THR A 120 -17.20 17.30 7.93
N LEU A 121 -17.05 18.50 8.49
CA LEU A 121 -15.79 18.99 9.04
C LEU A 121 -15.37 18.16 10.26
N ALA A 122 -16.31 17.84 11.16
CA ALA A 122 -16.06 16.97 12.31
C ALA A 122 -15.61 15.55 11.91
N VAL A 123 -16.26 14.94 10.91
CA VAL A 123 -15.84 13.62 10.38
C VAL A 123 -14.45 13.69 9.75
N PHE A 124 -14.16 14.74 8.96
CA PHE A 124 -12.83 14.91 8.38
C PHE A 124 -11.75 15.14 9.44
N ALA A 125 -12.01 15.96 10.46
CA ALA A 125 -11.07 16.19 11.56
C ALA A 125 -10.79 14.90 12.36
N LEU A 126 -11.81 14.08 12.62
CA LEU A 126 -11.64 12.78 13.26
C LEU A 126 -10.80 11.81 12.41
N LEU A 127 -11.08 11.72 11.10
CA LEU A 127 -10.31 10.89 10.17
C LEU A 127 -8.86 11.38 10.05
N LEU A 128 -8.63 12.69 10.00
CA LEU A 128 -7.31 13.28 9.95
C LEU A 128 -6.50 13.01 11.22
N ALA A 129 -7.11 13.21 12.40
CA ALA A 129 -6.48 12.87 13.68
C ALA A 129 -6.13 11.38 13.76
N PHE A 130 -7.07 10.50 13.39
CA PHE A 130 -6.83 9.05 13.32
C PHE A 130 -5.68 8.70 12.37
N ARG A 131 -5.65 9.26 11.15
CA ARG A 131 -4.60 8.98 10.17
C ARG A 131 -3.24 9.56 10.57
N ILE A 132 -3.18 10.70 11.26
CA ILE A 132 -1.93 11.24 11.80
C ILE A 132 -1.39 10.35 12.92
N VAL A 133 -2.24 9.95 13.89
CA VAL A 133 -1.84 9.03 14.96
C VAL A 133 -1.37 7.70 14.39
N ASN A 134 -2.10 7.12 13.43
CA ASN A 134 -1.67 5.92 12.72
C ASN A 134 -0.31 6.14 12.01
N ALA A 135 -0.16 7.21 11.23
CA ALA A 135 1.07 7.49 10.48
C ALA A 135 2.31 7.65 11.39
N LEU A 136 2.16 8.31 12.54
CA LEU A 136 3.25 8.58 13.48
C LEU A 136 3.58 7.39 14.41
N THR A 137 2.63 6.50 14.68
CA THR A 137 2.85 5.33 15.55
C THR A 137 3.42 4.11 14.82
N LEU A 138 3.47 4.11 13.49
CA LEU A 138 4.07 3.03 12.68
C LEU A 138 5.57 2.87 12.92
N ARG A 139 5.98 1.62 13.19
CA ARG A 139 7.37 1.19 13.41
C ARG A 139 7.91 0.24 12.33
N THR A 140 7.16 0.04 11.25
CA THR A 140 7.43 -0.93 10.19
C THR A 140 7.22 -0.30 8.81
N PHE A 141 7.55 -1.01 7.74
CA PHE A 141 7.16 -0.66 6.37
C PHE A 141 6.60 -1.87 5.62
N PHE A 142 6.03 -1.63 4.43
CA PHE A 142 5.52 -2.66 3.51
C PHE A 142 6.37 -2.75 2.22
N GLN A 143 6.67 -1.60 1.64
CA GLN A 143 7.34 -1.47 0.34
C GLN A 143 8.52 -0.51 0.47
N PRO A 144 9.72 -1.05 0.73
CA PRO A 144 10.91 -0.22 0.96
C PRO A 144 11.35 0.49 -0.33
N ASP A 145 11.02 -0.06 -1.50
CA ASP A 145 11.24 0.58 -2.81
C ASP A 145 10.54 1.94 -2.93
N GLU A 146 9.38 2.14 -2.29
CA GLU A 146 8.67 3.43 -2.31
C GLU A 146 9.49 4.55 -1.64
N PHE A 147 10.41 4.27 -0.70
CA PHE A 147 11.34 5.28 -0.17
C PHE A 147 12.29 5.78 -1.27
N PHE A 148 12.84 4.87 -2.07
CA PHE A 148 13.77 5.18 -3.17
C PHE A 148 13.04 5.74 -4.40
N GLN A 149 11.77 5.37 -4.60
CA GLN A 149 10.94 5.87 -5.70
C GLN A 149 10.27 7.22 -5.39
N SER A 150 10.23 7.67 -4.12
CA SER A 150 9.58 8.95 -3.75
C SER A 150 10.42 9.85 -2.86
N LEU A 151 10.90 9.36 -1.70
CA LEU A 151 11.54 10.19 -0.68
C LEU A 151 13.00 10.52 -0.98
N GLU A 152 13.77 9.62 -1.59
CA GLU A 152 15.17 9.89 -1.97
C GLU A 152 15.29 10.94 -3.10
N PRO A 153 14.52 10.86 -4.21
CA PRO A 153 14.44 11.95 -5.20
C PRO A 153 13.95 13.27 -4.58
N ALA A 154 12.97 13.20 -3.68
CA ALA A 154 12.46 14.38 -2.97
C ALA A 154 13.51 15.01 -2.04
N TRP A 155 14.34 14.20 -1.40
CA TRP A 155 15.47 14.65 -0.59
C TRP A 155 16.52 15.35 -1.44
N GLN A 156 16.89 14.77 -2.59
CA GLN A 156 17.82 15.40 -3.53
C GLN A 156 17.28 16.73 -4.07
N LEU A 157 15.98 16.82 -4.37
CA LEU A 157 15.32 18.06 -4.75
C LEU A 157 15.29 19.09 -3.61
N ALA A 158 15.07 18.65 -2.38
CA ALA A 158 14.99 19.54 -1.22
C ALA A 158 16.36 20.12 -0.83
N PHE A 159 17.41 19.28 -0.81
CA PHE A 159 18.72 19.57 -0.21
C PHE A 159 19.91 19.53 -1.18
N GLY A 160 19.68 19.28 -2.47
CA GLY A 160 20.70 19.34 -3.53
C GLY A 160 21.39 18.00 -3.80
N ALA A 161 22.25 17.97 -4.83
CA ALA A 161 22.91 16.74 -5.30
C ALA A 161 23.88 16.14 -4.27
N ASN A 162 24.58 16.99 -3.49
CA ASN A 162 25.55 16.57 -2.48
C ASN A 162 24.90 16.11 -1.16
N SER A 163 23.57 15.92 -1.15
CA SER A 163 22.83 15.45 0.03
C SER A 163 22.93 13.93 0.26
N HIS A 164 23.69 13.20 -0.57
CA HIS A 164 23.88 11.74 -0.50
C HIS A 164 22.58 10.92 -0.50
N ALA A 165 21.57 11.36 -1.26
CA ALA A 165 20.35 10.61 -1.54
C ALA A 165 20.61 9.42 -2.49
N CYS A 166 19.93 8.29 -2.29
CA CYS A 166 20.06 7.14 -3.19
C CYS A 166 19.12 7.28 -4.40
N ILE A 167 19.67 7.65 -5.55
CA ILE A 167 18.93 7.77 -6.80
C ILE A 167 19.09 6.47 -7.62
N THR A 168 18.00 5.72 -7.72
CA THR A 168 17.94 4.42 -8.40
C THR A 168 17.98 4.53 -9.92
N TRP A 169 18.19 3.38 -10.56
CA TRP A 169 18.23 3.24 -12.01
C TRP A 169 16.96 3.76 -12.70
N GLU A 170 15.74 3.62 -12.13
CA GLU A 170 14.52 4.12 -12.79
C GLU A 170 14.54 5.63 -13.02
N TRP A 171 15.16 6.37 -12.10
CA TRP A 171 15.36 7.81 -12.23
C TRP A 171 16.44 8.12 -13.26
N ARG A 172 17.56 7.39 -13.27
CA ARG A 172 18.62 7.54 -14.29
C ARG A 172 18.07 7.28 -15.71
N SER A 173 17.20 6.28 -15.88
CA SER A 173 16.52 5.93 -17.13
C SER A 173 15.28 6.78 -17.45
N GLN A 174 14.85 7.66 -16.53
CA GLN A 174 13.73 8.61 -16.69
C GLN A 174 12.36 7.91 -16.83
N LEU A 175 12.12 6.87 -16.03
CA LEU A 175 10.90 6.05 -16.05
C LEU A 175 9.80 6.50 -15.07
N ARG A 176 10.06 7.51 -14.24
CA ARG A 176 9.13 8.02 -13.21
C ARG A 176 8.89 9.52 -13.41
N SER A 177 7.69 10.02 -13.06
CA SER A 177 7.45 11.46 -13.09
C SER A 177 7.92 12.13 -11.80
N SER A 178 8.63 13.24 -11.91
CA SER A 178 9.12 14.02 -10.77
C SER A 178 8.02 14.75 -10.01
N VAL A 179 6.79 14.80 -10.54
CA VAL A 179 5.66 15.50 -9.92
C VAL A 179 5.38 14.99 -8.50
N HIS A 180 5.46 13.68 -8.25
CA HIS A 180 5.20 13.12 -6.92
C HIS A 180 6.33 13.43 -5.91
N PRO A 181 7.62 13.20 -6.20
CA PRO A 181 8.71 13.68 -5.35
C PRO A 181 8.75 15.19 -5.14
N ALA A 182 8.33 16.00 -6.13
CA ALA A 182 8.31 17.46 -6.00
C ALA A 182 7.37 17.93 -4.87
N LEU A 183 6.26 17.22 -4.62
CA LEU A 183 5.38 17.49 -3.49
C LEU A 183 6.10 17.24 -2.15
N PHE A 184 6.77 16.09 -2.01
CA PHE A 184 7.57 15.78 -0.81
C PHE A 184 8.77 16.73 -0.64
N ALA A 185 9.40 17.16 -1.73
CA ALA A 185 10.51 18.12 -1.69
C ALA A 185 10.06 19.48 -1.14
N ALA A 186 8.86 19.94 -1.52
CA ALA A 186 8.27 21.15 -0.94
C ALA A 186 8.00 20.98 0.57
N VAL A 187 7.45 19.83 0.98
CA VAL A 187 7.20 19.49 2.39
C VAL A 187 8.50 19.46 3.20
N TYR A 188 9.56 18.81 2.71
CA TYR A 188 10.88 18.79 3.34
C TYR A 188 11.48 20.20 3.48
N ARG A 189 11.37 21.05 2.45
CA ARG A 189 11.86 22.44 2.53
C ARG A 189 11.10 23.24 3.58
N VAL A 190 9.78 23.16 3.62
CA VAL A 190 8.95 23.83 4.64
C VAL A 190 9.33 23.35 6.04
N ALA A 191 9.46 22.03 6.25
CA ALA A 191 9.90 21.46 7.53
C ALA A 191 11.32 21.93 7.93
N ALA A 192 12.25 22.00 6.99
CA ALA A 192 13.61 22.50 7.24
C ALA A 192 13.63 24.00 7.59
N HIS A 193 12.83 24.83 6.92
CA HIS A 193 12.68 26.25 7.24
C HIS A 193 12.02 26.47 8.61
N LEU A 194 10.99 25.67 8.96
CA LEU A 194 10.40 25.70 10.29
C LEU A 194 11.41 25.28 11.36
N ALA A 195 12.16 24.19 11.15
CA ALA A 195 13.20 23.77 12.09
C ALA A 195 14.25 24.87 12.33
N ALA A 196 14.65 25.60 11.28
CA ALA A 196 15.58 26.73 11.39
C ALA A 196 14.96 27.94 12.12
N PHE A 197 13.71 28.29 11.80
CA PHE A 197 12.98 29.39 12.43
C PHE A 197 12.80 29.18 13.93
N TRP A 198 12.40 27.97 14.34
CA TRP A 198 12.25 27.57 15.74
C TRP A 198 13.57 27.16 16.42
N ARG A 199 14.71 27.26 15.72
CA ARG A 199 16.06 26.88 16.20
C ARG A 199 16.11 25.48 16.83
N LEU A 200 15.42 24.51 16.22
CA LEU A 200 15.40 23.13 16.72
C LEU A 200 16.80 22.52 16.72
N SER A 201 17.08 21.69 17.73
CA SER A 201 18.31 20.91 17.80
C SER A 201 18.41 19.95 16.60
N LEU A 202 19.63 19.53 16.24
CA LEU A 202 19.86 18.63 15.13
C LEU A 202 19.02 17.33 15.21
N PRO A 203 18.90 16.64 16.37
CA PRO A 203 18.02 15.47 16.50
C PRO A 203 16.53 15.81 16.32
N ALA A 204 16.05 16.92 16.92
CA ALA A 204 14.65 17.35 16.75
C ALA A 204 14.32 17.72 15.29
N LYS A 205 15.28 18.28 14.55
CA LYS A 205 15.17 18.50 13.10
C LYS A 205 15.14 17.19 12.33
N ALA A 206 15.93 16.18 12.70
CA ALA A 206 15.91 14.87 12.05
C ALA A 206 14.55 14.18 12.22
N GLU A 207 14.01 14.15 13.43
CA GLU A 207 12.68 13.57 13.69
C GLU A 207 11.56 14.34 12.97
N LEU A 208 11.63 15.68 12.89
CA LEU A 208 10.66 16.46 12.11
C LEU A 208 10.72 16.10 10.61
N LEU A 209 11.92 15.94 10.04
CA LEU A 209 12.09 15.55 8.64
C LEU A 209 11.58 14.13 8.36
N ILE A 210 11.68 13.20 9.32
CA ILE A 210 11.15 11.83 9.18
C ILE A 210 9.62 11.79 9.38
N ALA A 211 9.09 12.63 10.25
CA ALA A 211 7.65 12.73 10.52
C ALA A 211 6.88 13.43 9.39
N THR A 212 7.45 14.45 8.75
CA THR A 212 6.70 15.31 7.82
C THR A 212 6.12 14.60 6.58
N PRO A 213 6.80 13.62 5.91
CA PRO A 213 6.21 12.88 4.80
C PRO A 213 5.07 11.97 5.26
N LYS A 214 5.19 11.37 6.46
CA LYS A 214 4.16 10.53 7.09
C LYS A 214 2.88 11.34 7.36
N VAL A 215 3.02 12.56 7.91
CA VAL A 215 1.90 13.47 8.15
C VAL A 215 1.28 13.94 6.82
N PHE A 216 2.08 14.24 5.81
CA PHE A 216 1.57 14.62 4.48
C PHE A 216 0.76 13.48 3.83
N GLN A 217 1.24 12.24 3.89
CA GLN A 217 0.48 11.06 3.44
C GLN A 217 -0.80 10.85 4.24
N ALA A 218 -0.78 11.08 5.56
CA ALA A 218 -1.97 11.00 6.41
C ALA A 218 -3.11 11.94 5.97
N VAL A 219 -2.78 13.14 5.46
CA VAL A 219 -3.77 14.07 4.89
C VAL A 219 -4.44 13.46 3.65
N PHE A 220 -3.67 12.87 2.73
CA PHE A 220 -4.22 12.21 1.54
C PHE A 220 -5.07 10.97 1.89
N ALA A 221 -4.65 10.18 2.88
CA ALA A 221 -5.43 9.05 3.39
C ALA A 221 -6.77 9.52 4.01
N ALA A 222 -6.75 10.56 4.84
CA ALA A 222 -7.96 11.11 5.47
C ALA A 222 -8.91 11.75 4.44
N LEU A 223 -8.38 12.36 3.37
CA LEU A 223 -9.18 12.83 2.23
C LEU A 223 -9.83 11.64 1.51
N LEU A 224 -9.08 10.58 1.21
CA LEU A 224 -9.61 9.37 0.57
C LEU A 224 -10.74 8.73 1.40
N ASP A 225 -10.55 8.58 2.71
CA ASP A 225 -11.58 8.08 3.63
C ASP A 225 -12.83 8.98 3.62
N CYS A 226 -12.64 10.30 3.69
CA CYS A 226 -13.73 11.29 3.71
C CYS A 226 -14.53 11.31 2.40
N TYR A 227 -13.87 11.23 1.25
CA TYR A 227 -14.56 11.15 -0.05
C TYR A 227 -15.22 9.78 -0.26
N THR A 228 -14.63 8.68 0.25
CA THR A 228 -15.26 7.35 0.28
C THR A 228 -16.53 7.37 1.12
N TRP A 229 -16.49 8.02 2.29
CA TRP A 229 -17.67 8.24 3.14
C TRP A 229 -18.75 9.08 2.45
N LYS A 230 -18.41 10.22 1.85
CA LYS A 230 -19.35 11.04 1.07
C LYS A 230 -19.97 10.26 -0.10
N LEU A 231 -19.21 9.42 -0.79
CA LEU A 231 -19.74 8.60 -1.88
C LEU A 231 -20.68 7.51 -1.35
N ALA A 232 -20.35 6.86 -0.24
CA ALA A 232 -21.25 5.91 0.42
C ALA A 232 -22.54 6.57 0.93
N GLU A 233 -22.48 7.79 1.48
CA GLU A 233 -23.67 8.58 1.84
C GLU A 233 -24.54 8.87 0.62
N LYS A 234 -23.95 9.20 -0.53
CA LYS A 234 -24.69 9.43 -1.79
C LYS A 234 -25.30 8.15 -2.37
N VAL A 235 -24.71 6.99 -2.11
CA VAL A 235 -25.17 5.68 -2.62
C VAL A 235 -26.26 5.07 -1.73
N TYR A 236 -26.17 5.22 -0.40
CA TYR A 236 -27.03 4.54 0.57
C TYR A 236 -27.87 5.47 1.46
N GLY A 237 -27.60 6.78 1.45
CA GLY A 237 -28.28 7.76 2.28
C GLY A 237 -29.61 8.20 1.68
N ARG A 238 -30.71 7.72 2.25
CA ARG A 238 -32.05 8.26 1.96
C ARG A 238 -32.18 9.67 2.53
N GLY A 239 -32.25 10.68 1.65
CA GLY A 239 -32.68 12.04 1.99
C GLY A 239 -31.60 13.12 2.13
N THR A 240 -30.33 12.87 1.76
CA THR A 240 -29.34 13.96 1.68
C THR A 240 -29.55 14.75 0.39
N ARG A 241 -30.40 15.78 0.44
CA ARG A 241 -30.49 16.79 -0.62
C ARG A 241 -29.12 17.43 -0.79
N THR A 242 -28.35 17.01 -1.79
CA THR A 242 -27.28 17.85 -2.33
C THR A 242 -27.93 19.14 -2.76
N ALA A 243 -27.55 20.24 -2.09
CA ALA A 243 -28.06 21.57 -2.37
C ALA A 243 -27.97 21.86 -3.87
N LEU A 244 -28.89 22.70 -4.37
CA LEU A 244 -29.01 23.10 -5.77
C LEU A 244 -27.64 23.59 -6.29
N LEU A 245 -26.85 22.68 -6.87
CA LEU A 245 -25.57 23.03 -7.47
C LEU A 245 -25.90 23.82 -8.72
N THR A 246 -25.49 25.09 -8.74
CA THR A 246 -25.50 25.89 -9.96
C THR A 246 -24.60 25.20 -10.99
N ASP A 247 -24.88 25.37 -12.28
CA ASP A 247 -24.10 24.74 -13.35
C ASP A 247 -22.60 25.06 -13.24
N LEU A 248 -22.26 26.25 -12.74
CA LEU A 248 -20.88 26.66 -12.46
C LEU A 248 -20.22 25.85 -11.33
N GLY A 249 -20.97 25.52 -10.27
CA GLY A 249 -20.49 24.63 -9.20
C GLY A 249 -20.25 23.21 -9.71
N LEU A 250 -21.19 22.68 -10.52
CA LEU A 250 -21.06 21.36 -11.12
C LEU A 250 -19.86 21.26 -12.07
N LEU A 251 -19.61 22.29 -12.89
CA LEU A 251 -18.42 22.38 -13.76
C LEU A 251 -17.12 22.47 -12.96
N THR A 252 -17.11 23.14 -11.81
CA THR A 252 -15.92 23.27 -10.96
C THR A 252 -15.55 21.93 -10.31
N GLU A 253 -16.53 21.21 -9.76
CA GLU A 253 -16.33 19.85 -9.22
C GLU A 253 -15.92 18.85 -10.33
N LEU A 254 -16.50 18.96 -11.53
CA LEU A 254 -16.10 18.16 -12.68
C LEU A 254 -14.64 18.40 -13.08
N ARG A 255 -14.22 19.67 -13.19
CA ARG A 255 -12.83 20.04 -13.51
C ARG A 255 -11.86 19.52 -12.45
N LEU A 256 -12.17 19.69 -11.17
CA LEU A 256 -11.35 19.17 -10.08
C LEU A 256 -11.19 17.64 -10.18
N SER A 257 -12.30 16.91 -10.41
CA SER A 257 -12.26 15.46 -10.64
C SER A 257 -11.40 15.07 -11.84
N LEU A 258 -11.50 15.78 -12.97
CA LEU A 258 -10.73 15.50 -14.18
C LEU A 258 -9.24 15.85 -14.04
N LEU A 259 -8.88 16.92 -13.33
CA LEU A 259 -7.50 17.26 -13.00
C LEU A 259 -6.86 16.19 -12.09
N LEU A 260 -7.59 15.74 -11.05
CA LEU A 260 -7.14 14.66 -10.18
C LEU A 260 -7.04 13.31 -10.93
N ALA A 261 -7.96 13.03 -11.86
CA ALA A 261 -7.93 11.86 -12.73
C ALA A 261 -6.69 11.85 -13.63
N ALA A 262 -6.43 12.96 -14.33
CA ALA A 262 -5.26 13.10 -15.19
C ALA A 262 -3.95 12.99 -14.40
N LEU A 263 -3.89 13.61 -13.20
CA LEU A 263 -2.72 13.52 -12.31
C LEU A 263 -2.49 12.07 -11.85
N ALA A 264 -3.54 11.35 -11.47
CA ALA A 264 -3.46 9.95 -11.09
C ALA A 264 -2.92 9.06 -12.22
N CYS A 265 -3.26 9.34 -13.48
CA CYS A 265 -2.73 8.65 -14.66
C CYS A 265 -1.26 8.99 -14.96
N ILE A 266 -0.83 10.23 -14.75
CA ILE A 266 0.59 10.63 -14.88
C ILE A 266 1.44 9.95 -13.81
N LEU A 267 0.98 9.93 -12.55
CA LEU A 267 1.73 9.34 -11.45
C LEU A 267 1.76 7.81 -11.49
N ARG A 268 0.67 7.17 -11.92
CA ARG A 268 0.58 5.70 -12.11
C ARG A 268 -0.24 5.40 -13.38
N PRO A 269 0.39 5.06 -14.53
CA PRO A 269 -0.31 4.81 -15.79
C PRO A 269 -1.43 3.78 -15.75
N THR A 270 -1.38 2.82 -14.81
CA THR A 270 -2.44 1.82 -14.59
C THR A 270 -3.77 2.42 -14.13
N ASN A 271 -3.79 3.63 -13.55
CA ASN A 271 -5.03 4.34 -13.21
C ASN A 271 -5.88 4.69 -14.45
N ALA A 272 -5.29 4.70 -15.65
CA ALA A 272 -6.05 4.86 -16.89
C ALA A 272 -7.14 3.79 -17.04
N LEU A 273 -6.93 2.57 -16.54
CA LEU A 273 -7.93 1.49 -16.59
C LEU A 273 -9.24 1.86 -15.87
N ILE A 274 -9.12 2.52 -14.71
CA ILE A 274 -10.26 2.98 -13.89
C ILE A 274 -11.04 4.04 -14.67
N TRP A 275 -10.32 5.06 -15.14
CA TRP A 275 -10.94 6.20 -15.82
C TRP A 275 -11.50 5.81 -17.19
N LEU A 276 -10.94 4.83 -17.89
CA LEU A 276 -11.54 4.24 -19.09
C LEU A 276 -12.84 3.50 -18.77
N ALA A 277 -12.85 2.65 -17.75
CA ALA A 277 -14.03 1.88 -17.32
C ALA A 277 -15.19 2.76 -16.85
N VAL A 278 -14.90 3.92 -16.25
CA VAL A 278 -15.90 4.93 -15.87
C VAL A 278 -16.30 5.81 -17.06
N SER A 279 -15.34 6.30 -17.85
CA SER A 279 -15.60 7.34 -18.87
C SER A 279 -16.23 6.81 -20.14
N ILE A 280 -15.79 5.66 -20.65
CA ILE A 280 -16.32 5.11 -21.92
C ILE A 280 -17.86 4.92 -21.83
N PRO A 281 -18.41 4.24 -20.80
CA PRO A 281 -19.86 4.08 -20.71
C PRO A 281 -20.60 5.39 -20.41
N THR A 282 -19.96 6.32 -19.71
CA THR A 282 -20.53 7.65 -19.41
C THR A 282 -20.66 8.50 -20.67
N LEU A 283 -19.63 8.52 -21.53
CA LEU A 283 -19.65 9.19 -22.83
C LEU A 283 -20.64 8.55 -23.80
N TRP A 284 -20.75 7.22 -23.78
CA TRP A 284 -21.73 6.48 -24.59
C TRP A 284 -23.16 6.86 -24.24
N GLN A 285 -23.48 6.91 -22.94
CA GLN A 285 -24.82 7.22 -22.42
C GLN A 285 -25.16 8.73 -22.38
N ALA A 286 -24.16 9.62 -22.52
CA ALA A 286 -24.38 11.06 -22.53
C ALA A 286 -25.09 11.55 -23.80
N SER A 287 -25.96 12.56 -23.64
CA SER A 287 -26.53 13.32 -24.77
C SER A 287 -25.43 14.08 -25.54
N GLN A 288 -25.67 14.43 -26.81
CA GLN A 288 -24.65 15.08 -27.65
C GLN A 288 -24.05 16.35 -27.01
N LYS A 289 -24.89 17.21 -26.41
CA LYS A 289 -24.43 18.42 -25.70
C LYS A 289 -23.54 18.08 -24.50
N LEU A 290 -23.94 17.10 -23.67
CA LEU A 290 -23.16 16.68 -22.50
C LEU A 290 -21.86 15.97 -22.92
N ARG A 291 -21.90 15.12 -23.95
CA ARG A 291 -20.73 14.43 -24.51
C ARG A 291 -19.69 15.44 -25.02
N TYR A 292 -20.11 16.48 -25.73
CA TYR A 292 -19.21 17.56 -26.15
C TYR A 292 -18.55 18.26 -24.96
N VAL A 293 -19.32 18.63 -23.92
CA VAL A 293 -18.77 19.25 -22.70
C VAL A 293 -17.77 18.30 -22.01
N LEU A 294 -18.12 17.04 -21.81
CA LEU A 294 -17.24 16.05 -21.19
C LEU A 294 -15.92 15.89 -21.96
N VAL A 295 -15.96 15.73 -23.29
CA VAL A 295 -14.76 15.62 -24.12
C VAL A 295 -13.91 16.90 -24.05
N ARG A 296 -14.53 18.08 -24.12
CA ARG A 296 -13.83 19.38 -24.01
C ARG A 296 -13.11 19.52 -22.67
N GLU A 297 -13.79 19.25 -21.56
CA GLU A 297 -13.20 19.37 -20.23
C GLU A 297 -12.13 18.30 -19.96
N VAL A 298 -12.30 17.07 -20.46
CA VAL A 298 -11.27 16.00 -20.41
C VAL A 298 -10.00 16.44 -21.13
N LEU A 299 -10.12 16.97 -22.36
CA LEU A 299 -8.99 17.45 -23.13
C LEU A 299 -8.30 18.64 -22.45
N LEU A 300 -9.07 19.63 -21.98
CA LEU A 300 -8.54 20.82 -21.30
C LEU A 300 -7.80 20.45 -20.01
N CYS A 301 -8.42 19.66 -19.13
CA CYS A 301 -7.78 19.24 -17.87
C CYS A 301 -6.57 18.33 -18.13
N GLY A 302 -6.66 17.43 -19.11
CA GLY A 302 -5.57 16.56 -19.53
C GLY A 302 -4.36 17.32 -20.04
N VAL A 303 -4.55 18.31 -20.93
CA VAL A 303 -3.46 19.17 -21.45
C VAL A 303 -2.80 19.98 -20.34
N VAL A 304 -3.58 20.55 -19.39
CA VAL A 304 -3.04 21.30 -18.25
C VAL A 304 -2.13 20.41 -17.39
N VAL A 305 -2.59 19.22 -17.00
CA VAL A 305 -1.79 18.31 -16.16
C VAL A 305 -0.59 17.75 -16.92
N PHE A 306 -0.75 17.43 -18.20
CA PHE A 306 0.35 17.00 -19.06
C PHE A 306 1.45 18.06 -19.18
N ALA A 307 1.09 19.33 -19.38
CA ALA A 307 2.03 20.45 -19.42
C ALA A 307 2.76 20.63 -18.07
N VAL A 308 2.05 20.53 -16.95
CA VAL A 308 2.65 20.58 -15.60
C VAL A 308 3.63 19.42 -15.38
N SER A 309 3.29 18.19 -15.79
CA SER A 309 4.23 17.06 -15.74
C SER A 309 5.46 17.33 -16.60
N LEU A 310 5.27 17.68 -17.87
CA LEU A 310 6.36 17.89 -18.82
C LEU A 310 7.34 18.98 -18.35
N VAL A 311 6.84 20.06 -17.74
CA VAL A 311 7.67 21.11 -17.13
C VAL A 311 8.36 20.61 -15.86
N SER A 312 7.67 19.88 -14.97
CA SER A 312 8.29 19.29 -13.78
C SER A 312 9.42 18.34 -14.16
N ASP A 313 9.15 17.41 -15.06
CA ASP A 313 10.08 16.38 -15.53
C ASP A 313 11.28 17.03 -16.26
N ARG A 314 11.05 18.10 -17.05
CA ARG A 314 12.12 18.91 -17.67
C ARG A 314 13.02 19.61 -16.63
N LEU A 315 12.44 20.15 -15.56
CA LEU A 315 13.20 20.81 -14.48
C LEU A 315 14.02 19.81 -13.65
N TYR A 316 13.47 18.61 -13.42
CA TYR A 316 14.15 17.52 -12.73
C TYR A 316 15.29 16.93 -13.57
N TYR A 317 14.97 16.38 -14.74
CA TYR A 317 15.88 15.58 -15.55
C TYR A 317 16.86 16.40 -16.40
N ARG A 318 16.66 17.72 -16.50
CA ARG A 318 17.46 18.62 -17.36
C ARG A 318 17.48 18.24 -18.85
N VAL A 319 16.54 17.39 -19.28
CA VAL A 319 16.22 17.05 -20.68
C VAL A 319 14.69 17.04 -20.86
N TRP A 320 14.20 17.22 -22.09
CA TRP A 320 12.78 16.98 -22.36
C TRP A 320 12.53 15.47 -22.39
N THR A 321 11.59 15.01 -21.58
CA THR A 321 11.31 13.57 -21.44
C THR A 321 9.85 13.37 -21.04
N LEU A 322 9.29 12.21 -21.39
CA LEU A 322 7.91 11.84 -21.06
C LEU A 322 7.92 10.49 -20.31
N PRO A 323 8.03 10.50 -18.97
CA PRO A 323 8.23 9.28 -18.20
C PRO A 323 7.12 8.23 -18.37
N PRO A 324 5.81 8.56 -18.46
CA PRO A 324 4.76 7.56 -18.71
C PRO A 324 4.94 6.80 -20.04
N LEU A 325 5.43 7.47 -21.10
CA LEU A 325 5.69 6.83 -22.39
C LEU A 325 6.95 5.96 -22.32
N ARG A 326 8.02 6.44 -21.67
CA ARG A 326 9.22 5.63 -21.43
C ARG A 326 8.93 4.40 -20.57
N PHE A 327 8.12 4.55 -19.52
CA PHE A 327 7.66 3.44 -18.69
C PHE A 327 6.88 2.40 -19.51
N LEU A 328 5.97 2.84 -20.39
CA LEU A 328 5.20 1.95 -21.25
C LEU A 328 6.11 1.19 -22.22
N TYR A 329 7.02 1.90 -22.89
CA TYR A 329 8.01 1.31 -23.80
C TYR A 329 8.91 0.29 -23.06
N PHE A 330 9.43 0.65 -21.89
CA PHE A 330 10.31 -0.20 -21.09
C PHE A 330 9.61 -1.48 -20.60
N ASN A 331 8.39 -1.37 -20.07
CA ASN A 331 7.67 -2.52 -19.52
C ASN A 331 7.07 -3.43 -20.60
N ILE A 332 6.54 -2.87 -21.70
CA ILE A 332 5.91 -3.65 -22.77
C ILE A 332 6.95 -4.16 -23.78
N ALA A 333 7.80 -3.29 -24.32
CA ALA A 333 8.73 -3.68 -25.39
C ALA A 333 9.97 -4.42 -24.88
N GLN A 334 10.47 -4.10 -23.69
CA GLN A 334 11.69 -4.74 -23.14
C GLN A 334 11.38 -5.85 -22.11
N SER A 335 10.10 -6.07 -21.76
CA SER A 335 9.61 -7.12 -20.85
C SER A 335 10.33 -7.22 -19.49
N LEU A 336 11.01 -6.14 -19.05
CA LEU A 336 11.95 -6.22 -17.93
C LEU A 336 11.28 -6.44 -16.57
N ALA A 337 9.96 -6.22 -16.45
CA ALA A 337 9.19 -6.58 -15.27
C ALA A 337 9.25 -8.09 -14.92
N VAL A 338 9.57 -8.96 -15.90
CA VAL A 338 9.78 -10.40 -15.69
C VAL A 338 11.04 -10.68 -14.84
N PHE A 339 12.04 -9.79 -14.84
CA PHE A 339 13.24 -9.89 -13.99
C PHE A 339 12.90 -9.90 -12.49
N TYR A 340 11.84 -9.16 -12.11
CA TYR A 340 11.33 -9.08 -10.74
C TYR A 340 10.29 -10.18 -10.41
N GLY A 341 10.19 -11.21 -11.24
CA GLY A 341 9.34 -12.38 -11.02
C GLY A 341 8.06 -12.41 -11.86
N LYS A 342 7.52 -13.62 -12.03
CA LYS A 342 6.32 -13.94 -12.81
C LYS A 342 5.27 -14.61 -11.94
N ASN A 343 4.03 -14.13 -12.03
CA ASN A 343 2.91 -14.63 -11.23
C ASN A 343 1.88 -15.39 -12.07
N ARG A 344 1.19 -16.33 -11.42
CA ARG A 344 0.03 -17.06 -11.97
C ARG A 344 -1.08 -16.11 -12.47
N GLY A 345 -1.92 -16.58 -13.39
CA GLY A 345 -2.99 -15.76 -13.98
C GLY A 345 -4.08 -15.38 -12.97
N ASP A 346 -4.42 -16.34 -12.12
CA ASP A 346 -5.45 -16.30 -11.08
C ASP A 346 -5.05 -15.52 -9.81
N TYR A 347 -3.79 -15.10 -9.68
CA TYR A 347 -3.21 -14.42 -8.49
C TYR A 347 -4.12 -13.35 -7.87
N TYR A 348 -4.70 -12.45 -8.67
CA TYR A 348 -5.54 -11.37 -8.11
C TYR A 348 -6.88 -11.87 -7.57
N PHE A 349 -7.38 -13.02 -8.02
CA PHE A 349 -8.61 -13.62 -7.52
C PHE A 349 -8.37 -14.52 -6.30
N THR A 350 -7.26 -15.28 -6.30
CA THR A 350 -6.93 -16.26 -5.26
C THR A 350 -6.16 -15.66 -4.08
N GLU A 351 -5.37 -14.61 -4.29
CA GLU A 351 -4.48 -14.02 -3.29
C GLU A 351 -4.70 -12.51 -3.15
N GLY A 352 -4.74 -11.77 -4.26
CA GLY A 352 -4.81 -10.31 -4.27
C GLY A 352 -6.07 -9.74 -3.62
N LEU A 353 -7.27 -10.12 -4.09
CA LEU A 353 -8.54 -9.69 -3.50
C LEU A 353 -8.73 -10.20 -2.06
N PRO A 354 -8.40 -11.47 -1.71
CA PRO A 354 -8.42 -11.93 -0.32
C PRO A 354 -7.47 -11.18 0.61
N LEU A 355 -6.23 -10.86 0.19
CA LEU A 355 -5.31 -10.02 0.98
C LEU A 355 -5.90 -8.62 1.19
N LEU A 356 -6.41 -8.02 0.11
CA LEU A 356 -6.87 -6.64 0.09
C LEU A 356 -8.15 -6.42 0.91
N LEU A 357 -9.04 -7.41 0.96
CA LEU A 357 -10.35 -7.33 1.60
C LEU A 357 -10.46 -8.07 2.92
N THR A 358 -9.47 -8.90 3.28
CA THR A 358 -9.42 -9.68 4.52
C THR A 358 -10.78 -10.30 4.89
N THR A 359 -11.39 -9.91 6.00
CA THR A 359 -12.70 -10.37 6.47
C THR A 359 -13.89 -9.68 5.79
N ALA A 360 -13.67 -8.59 5.06
CA ALA A 360 -14.68 -7.94 4.24
C ALA A 360 -14.94 -8.67 2.91
N LEU A 361 -14.05 -9.58 2.49
CA LEU A 361 -14.14 -10.36 1.25
C LEU A 361 -15.54 -10.97 0.97
N PRO A 362 -16.19 -11.73 1.88
CA PRO A 362 -17.50 -12.31 1.60
C PRO A 362 -18.59 -11.25 1.38
N PHE A 363 -18.53 -10.12 2.10
CA PHE A 363 -19.47 -9.02 1.92
C PHE A 363 -19.23 -8.29 0.59
N ALA A 364 -17.98 -8.06 0.21
CA ALA A 364 -17.61 -7.50 -1.08
C ALA A 364 -18.03 -8.41 -2.25
N ALA A 365 -17.81 -9.72 -2.15
CA ALA A 365 -18.21 -10.69 -3.17
C ALA A 365 -19.74 -10.73 -3.39
N VAL A 366 -20.52 -10.82 -2.31
CA VAL A 366 -21.99 -10.76 -2.39
C VAL A 366 -22.48 -9.40 -2.92
N GLY A 367 -21.80 -8.31 -2.56
CA GLY A 367 -22.11 -6.96 -3.04
C GLY A 367 -21.82 -6.79 -4.54
N LEU A 368 -20.67 -7.30 -5.00
CA LEU A 368 -20.27 -7.29 -6.42
C LEU A 368 -21.29 -8.04 -7.26
N TRP A 369 -21.63 -9.27 -6.85
CA TRP A 369 -22.64 -10.10 -7.51
C TRP A 369 -23.97 -9.35 -7.65
N LYS A 370 -24.52 -8.84 -6.54
CA LYS A 370 -25.79 -8.09 -6.54
C LYS A 370 -25.74 -6.79 -7.35
N SER A 371 -24.58 -6.13 -7.43
CA SER A 371 -24.41 -4.90 -8.20
C SER A 371 -24.30 -5.15 -9.71
N LEU A 372 -23.92 -6.37 -10.12
CA LEU A 372 -23.76 -6.78 -11.52
C LEU A 372 -25.02 -7.45 -12.10
N GLN A 373 -25.87 -8.08 -11.28
CA GLN A 373 -27.10 -8.75 -11.73
C GLN A 373 -28.17 -7.80 -12.31
N GLY A 374 -27.97 -6.47 -12.23
CA GLY A 374 -28.94 -5.48 -12.71
C GLY A 374 -30.17 -5.34 -11.80
N PRO A 375 -31.17 -4.51 -12.18
CA PRO A 375 -32.44 -4.45 -11.47
C PRO A 375 -33.18 -5.77 -11.62
N GLU A 376 -33.48 -6.43 -10.49
CA GLU A 376 -34.39 -7.58 -10.48
C GLU A 376 -35.77 -7.13 -11.01
N PRO A 377 -36.41 -7.87 -11.95
CA PRO A 377 -37.71 -7.52 -12.49
C PRO A 377 -38.81 -7.81 -11.46
N GLN A 378 -38.93 -6.95 -10.45
CA GLN A 378 -39.98 -7.07 -9.44
C GLN A 378 -41.33 -6.60 -9.99
N GLY A 379 -42.30 -7.50 -9.98
CA GLY A 379 -43.67 -7.20 -10.34
C GLY A 379 -44.32 -6.24 -9.35
N SER A 380 -45.00 -5.22 -9.89
CA SER A 380 -46.11 -4.50 -9.25
C SER A 380 -45.97 -4.13 -7.76
N SER A 381 -45.06 -3.20 -7.41
CA SER A 381 -45.23 -2.09 -6.42
C SER A 381 -43.89 -1.61 -5.83
N PRO A 382 -43.79 -0.36 -5.34
CA PRO A 382 -44.35 0.89 -5.84
C PRO A 382 -43.22 1.80 -6.41
N VAL A 383 -43.60 2.98 -6.93
CA VAL A 383 -42.73 4.02 -7.55
C VAL A 383 -41.28 4.03 -7.02
N GLU A 384 -40.34 3.57 -7.85
CA GLU A 384 -38.91 3.61 -7.53
C GLU A 384 -38.42 5.07 -7.53
N SER A 385 -37.77 5.50 -6.44
CA SER A 385 -37.31 6.89 -6.34
C SER A 385 -36.12 7.14 -7.27
N SER A 386 -36.04 8.35 -7.85
CA SER A 386 -34.93 8.73 -8.74
C SER A 386 -33.57 8.73 -8.02
N GLU A 387 -33.56 8.90 -6.69
CA GLU A 387 -32.38 8.77 -5.83
C GLU A 387 -31.94 7.30 -5.71
N ASP A 388 -32.84 6.36 -5.40
CA ASP A 388 -32.53 4.92 -5.31
C ASP A 388 -32.00 4.38 -6.66
N ALA A 389 -32.62 4.79 -7.78
CA ALA A 389 -32.15 4.44 -9.12
C ALA A 389 -30.74 4.99 -9.44
N THR A 390 -30.39 6.16 -8.91
CA THR A 390 -29.05 6.76 -9.06
C THR A 390 -28.01 6.00 -8.24
N GLY A 391 -28.34 5.62 -6.99
CA GLY A 391 -27.46 4.79 -6.14
C GLY A 391 -27.14 3.44 -6.78
N LYS A 392 -28.15 2.75 -7.34
CA LYS A 392 -27.97 1.49 -8.08
C LYS A 392 -27.03 1.63 -9.28
N ARG A 393 -27.16 2.71 -10.07
CA ARG A 393 -26.27 3.00 -11.21
C ARG A 393 -24.82 3.23 -10.78
N ILE A 394 -24.59 3.93 -9.66
CA ILE A 394 -23.25 4.14 -9.11
C ILE A 394 -22.63 2.80 -8.70
N LEU A 395 -23.37 1.96 -7.95
CA LEU A 395 -22.89 0.64 -7.53
C LEU A 395 -22.52 -0.26 -8.72
N ALA A 396 -23.37 -0.31 -9.75
CA ALA A 396 -23.07 -1.07 -10.98
C ALA A 396 -21.79 -0.57 -11.67
N ARG A 397 -21.54 0.76 -11.69
CA ARG A 397 -20.29 1.34 -12.24
C ARG A 397 -19.06 1.00 -11.40
N LEU A 398 -19.16 1.08 -10.07
CA LEU A 398 -18.09 0.72 -9.15
C LEU A 398 -17.74 -0.78 -9.26
N ALA A 399 -18.75 -1.64 -9.35
CA ALA A 399 -18.59 -3.08 -9.49
C ALA A 399 -17.95 -3.45 -10.84
N TRP A 400 -18.46 -2.90 -11.95
CA TRP A 400 -17.88 -3.07 -13.27
C TRP A 400 -16.41 -2.64 -13.33
N THR A 401 -16.08 -1.46 -12.78
CA THR A 401 -14.71 -0.93 -12.76
C THR A 401 -13.78 -1.83 -11.94
N SER A 402 -14.25 -2.34 -10.81
CA SER A 402 -13.48 -3.27 -9.96
C SER A 402 -13.19 -4.58 -10.67
N VAL A 403 -14.18 -5.17 -11.36
CA VAL A 403 -14.00 -6.39 -12.15
C VAL A 403 -13.08 -6.14 -13.36
N PHE A 404 -13.33 -5.08 -14.14
CA PHE A 404 -12.53 -4.73 -15.32
C PHE A 404 -11.05 -4.56 -14.97
N MET A 405 -10.74 -3.80 -13.92
CA MET A 405 -9.36 -3.58 -13.50
C MET A 405 -8.69 -4.88 -13.03
N THR A 406 -9.39 -5.70 -12.25
CA THR A 406 -8.88 -7.00 -11.77
C THR A 406 -8.60 -7.96 -12.94
N VAL A 407 -9.51 -8.05 -13.92
CA VAL A 407 -9.36 -8.90 -15.11
C VAL A 407 -8.19 -8.42 -15.97
N VAL A 408 -8.13 -7.12 -16.31
CA VAL A 408 -7.06 -6.59 -17.18
C VAL A 408 -5.68 -6.74 -16.53
N LEU A 409 -5.55 -6.48 -15.22
CA LEU A 409 -4.30 -6.71 -14.51
C LEU A 409 -3.97 -8.21 -14.34
N SER A 410 -4.96 -9.12 -14.39
CA SER A 410 -4.67 -10.56 -14.37
C SER A 410 -3.90 -11.05 -15.61
N LEU A 411 -3.97 -10.30 -16.72
CA LEU A 411 -3.28 -10.60 -17.98
C LEU A 411 -1.77 -10.26 -17.97
N ILE A 412 -1.29 -9.40 -17.06
CA ILE A 412 0.15 -9.05 -17.01
C ILE A 412 0.98 -10.12 -16.27
N SER A 413 2.22 -10.34 -16.74
CA SER A 413 3.09 -11.40 -16.19
C SER A 413 3.61 -11.10 -14.79
N HIS A 414 4.05 -9.87 -14.55
CA HIS A 414 4.38 -9.37 -13.22
C HIS A 414 3.11 -8.84 -12.54
N LYS A 415 2.96 -9.06 -11.24
CA LYS A 415 1.74 -8.69 -10.48
C LYS A 415 2.10 -8.27 -9.07
N GLU A 416 1.38 -7.29 -8.54
CA GLU A 416 1.55 -6.77 -7.19
C GLU A 416 0.19 -6.34 -6.63
N VAL A 417 -0.12 -6.67 -5.37
CA VAL A 417 -1.42 -6.28 -4.77
C VAL A 417 -1.59 -4.76 -4.70
N ARG A 418 -0.51 -3.98 -4.63
CA ARG A 418 -0.56 -2.50 -4.73
C ARG A 418 -1.20 -1.98 -6.02
N PHE A 419 -1.25 -2.77 -7.10
CA PHE A 419 -1.95 -2.37 -8.31
C PHE A 419 -3.48 -2.40 -8.16
N LEU A 420 -4.04 -3.15 -7.20
CA LEU A 420 -5.48 -3.15 -6.91
C LEU A 420 -5.90 -2.11 -5.85
N TYR A 421 -4.97 -1.45 -5.15
CA TYR A 421 -5.30 -0.44 -4.14
C TYR A 421 -6.28 0.65 -4.61
N PRO A 422 -6.23 1.15 -5.86
CA PRO A 422 -7.19 2.13 -6.35
C PRO A 422 -8.67 1.69 -6.37
N ILE A 423 -8.98 0.38 -6.45
CA ILE A 423 -10.37 -0.13 -6.42
C ILE A 423 -10.84 -0.50 -5.01
N LEU A 424 -9.96 -0.47 -4.01
CA LEU A 424 -10.33 -0.78 -2.63
C LEU A 424 -11.43 0.12 -2.04
N PRO A 425 -11.60 1.42 -2.36
CA PRO A 425 -12.73 2.19 -1.81
C PRO A 425 -14.04 1.73 -2.43
N PHE A 426 -14.01 1.30 -3.69
CA PHE A 426 -15.18 0.83 -4.43
C PHE A 426 -15.68 -0.49 -3.83
N LEU A 427 -14.76 -1.42 -3.56
CA LEU A 427 -15.05 -2.70 -2.94
C LEU A 427 -15.61 -2.54 -1.52
N HIS A 428 -15.10 -1.60 -0.72
CA HIS A 428 -15.66 -1.28 0.60
C HIS A 428 -17.08 -0.68 0.54
N ILE A 429 -17.34 0.24 -0.40
CA ILE A 429 -18.70 0.76 -0.64
C ILE A 429 -19.63 -0.38 -1.00
N ILE A 430 -19.25 -1.23 -1.96
CA ILE A 430 -20.03 -2.38 -2.42
C ILE A 430 -20.31 -3.40 -1.29
N ALA A 431 -19.34 -3.61 -0.39
CA ALA A 431 -19.48 -4.49 0.78
C ALA A 431 -20.44 -3.96 1.86
N ALA A 432 -20.70 -2.64 1.90
CA ALA A 432 -21.44 -2.00 2.99
C ALA A 432 -22.90 -2.48 3.10
N ALA A 433 -23.62 -2.64 1.98
CA ALA A 433 -25.01 -3.11 2.03
C ALA A 433 -25.15 -4.59 2.48
N PRO A 434 -24.38 -5.55 1.95
CA PRO A 434 -24.35 -6.91 2.49
C PRO A 434 -24.00 -6.98 3.99
N LEU A 435 -23.03 -6.18 4.44
CA LEU A 435 -22.67 -6.10 5.86
C LEU A 435 -23.82 -5.55 6.73
N CYS A 436 -24.45 -4.46 6.31
CA CYS A 436 -25.60 -3.87 7.03
C CYS A 436 -26.80 -4.85 7.10
N ASN A 437 -27.02 -5.64 6.06
CA ASN A 437 -28.07 -6.67 6.01
C ASN A 437 -27.74 -7.90 6.87
N PHE A 438 -26.44 -8.20 7.08
CA PHE A 438 -26.01 -9.25 8.00
C PHE A 438 -26.20 -8.82 9.46
N LEU A 439 -25.96 -7.54 9.77
CA LEU A 439 -26.01 -6.96 11.12
C LEU A 439 -27.13 -5.89 11.29
N PRO A 440 -28.42 -6.24 11.16
CA PRO A 440 -29.52 -5.32 11.45
C PRO A 440 -29.55 -4.91 12.94
N ARG A 441 -30.30 -3.86 13.28
CA ARG A 441 -30.41 -3.37 14.67
C ARG A 441 -30.76 -4.46 15.69
N GLN A 442 -31.66 -5.37 15.33
CA GLN A 442 -32.10 -6.50 16.16
C GLN A 442 -31.38 -7.83 15.79
N ALA A 443 -30.16 -7.76 15.24
CA ALA A 443 -29.38 -8.95 14.92
C ALA A 443 -29.15 -9.84 16.16
N ALA A 444 -29.31 -11.15 15.97
CA ALA A 444 -29.00 -12.16 16.97
C ALA A 444 -27.55 -12.02 17.49
N LEU A 445 -27.34 -12.39 18.75
CA LEU A 445 -26.04 -12.28 19.44
C LEU A 445 -24.92 -12.98 18.66
N SER A 446 -25.20 -14.13 18.03
CA SER A 446 -24.24 -14.86 17.19
C SER A 446 -23.72 -14.02 16.02
N ARG A 447 -24.58 -13.27 15.31
CA ARG A 447 -24.14 -12.40 14.20
C ARG A 447 -23.32 -11.21 14.69
N ARG A 448 -23.69 -10.65 15.85
CA ARG A 448 -22.90 -9.58 16.52
C ARG A 448 -21.52 -10.11 16.93
N ALA A 449 -21.46 -11.29 17.52
CA ALA A 449 -20.22 -11.97 17.89
C ALA A 449 -19.34 -12.24 16.67
N VAL A 450 -19.89 -12.74 15.56
CA VAL A 450 -19.14 -12.92 14.30
C VAL A 450 -18.50 -11.61 13.85
N ILE A 451 -19.26 -10.51 13.72
CA ILE A 451 -18.69 -9.23 13.28
C ILE A 451 -17.63 -8.70 14.27
N LEU A 452 -17.85 -8.88 15.57
CA LEU A 452 -16.86 -8.51 16.60
C LEU A 452 -15.57 -9.34 16.47
N SER A 453 -15.66 -10.65 16.26
CA SER A 453 -14.50 -11.52 16.04
C SER A 453 -13.74 -11.15 14.77
N LEU A 454 -14.44 -10.83 13.67
CA LEU A 454 -13.80 -10.35 12.43
C LEU A 454 -13.09 -8.99 12.66
N LEU A 455 -13.70 -8.08 13.42
CA LEU A 455 -13.07 -6.80 13.79
C LEU A 455 -11.82 -7.00 14.65
N ILE A 456 -11.90 -7.82 15.69
CA ILE A 456 -10.75 -8.14 16.56
C ILE A 456 -9.63 -8.77 15.74
N ALA A 457 -9.94 -9.70 14.82
CA ALA A 457 -8.95 -10.31 13.95
C ALA A 457 -8.19 -9.25 13.10
N ASN A 458 -8.88 -8.28 12.51
CA ASN A 458 -8.21 -7.21 11.75
C ASN A 458 -7.42 -6.26 12.65
N ILE A 459 -7.92 -5.92 13.84
CA ILE A 459 -7.19 -5.05 14.78
C ILE A 459 -5.89 -5.72 15.23
N LEU A 460 -5.92 -7.01 15.55
CA LEU A 460 -4.73 -7.80 15.91
C LEU A 460 -3.76 -7.89 14.72
N LEU A 461 -4.28 -8.19 13.52
CA LEU A 461 -3.50 -8.28 12.28
C LEU A 461 -2.80 -6.95 11.94
N ALA A 462 -3.56 -5.85 11.96
CA ALA A 462 -3.07 -4.50 11.70
C ALA A 462 -2.03 -4.06 12.73
N SER A 463 -2.28 -4.31 14.01
CA SER A 463 -1.34 -4.02 15.11
C SER A 463 -0.04 -4.78 14.92
N TYR A 464 -0.09 -6.08 14.63
CA TYR A 464 1.09 -6.90 14.40
C TYR A 464 1.92 -6.41 13.21
N VAL A 465 1.32 -6.13 12.04
CA VAL A 465 2.10 -5.60 10.89
C VAL A 465 2.61 -4.19 11.09
N SER A 466 1.95 -3.38 11.90
CA SER A 466 2.29 -1.96 12.09
C SER A 466 3.33 -1.72 13.19
N GLN A 467 3.50 -2.69 14.10
CA GLN A 467 4.32 -2.55 15.31
C GLN A 467 5.43 -3.61 15.46
N LEU A 468 5.32 -4.77 14.81
CA LEU A 468 6.21 -5.92 15.04
C LEU A 468 6.84 -6.48 13.76
N HIS A 469 6.05 -6.77 12.73
CA HIS A 469 6.56 -7.43 11.51
C HIS A 469 7.44 -6.51 10.66
N GLN A 470 8.68 -6.93 10.39
CA GLN A 470 9.71 -6.16 9.69
C GLN A 470 10.01 -4.82 10.38
N ARG A 471 10.23 -4.87 11.70
CA ARG A 471 10.55 -3.68 12.51
C ARG A 471 12.04 -3.35 12.57
N GLY A 472 12.92 -4.34 12.75
CA GLY A 472 14.36 -4.15 12.90
C GLY A 472 15.01 -3.31 11.80
N VAL A 473 14.49 -3.42 10.57
CA VAL A 473 14.89 -2.64 9.38
C VAL A 473 14.54 -1.13 9.44
N ILE A 474 13.63 -0.72 10.30
CA ILE A 474 13.39 0.70 10.66
C ILE A 474 14.21 1.08 11.89
N ASP A 475 14.13 0.27 12.95
CA ASP A 475 14.78 0.55 14.24
C ASP A 475 16.31 0.69 14.10
N VAL A 476 16.94 -0.06 13.18
CA VAL A 476 18.39 0.04 12.91
C VAL A 476 18.82 1.42 12.42
N LEU A 477 17.98 2.12 11.64
CA LEU A 477 18.31 3.47 11.19
C LEU A 477 18.20 4.49 12.33
N ALA A 478 17.26 4.31 13.25
CA ALA A 478 17.17 5.12 14.47
C ALA A 478 18.39 4.85 15.39
N TYR A 479 18.80 3.60 15.56
CA TYR A 479 20.02 3.24 16.28
C TYR A 479 21.27 3.92 15.67
N LEU A 480 21.44 3.85 14.35
CA LEU A 480 22.58 4.47 13.67
C LEU A 480 22.57 6.01 13.79
N ARG A 481 21.40 6.67 13.71
CA ARG A 481 21.26 8.11 13.98
C ARG A 481 21.69 8.45 15.41
N HIS A 482 21.09 7.81 16.42
CA HIS A 482 21.39 8.11 17.81
C HIS A 482 22.85 7.81 18.17
N LYS A 483 23.45 6.74 17.63
CA LYS A 483 24.87 6.47 17.80
C LYS A 483 25.75 7.59 17.22
N HIS A 484 25.42 8.10 16.04
CA HIS A 484 26.12 9.23 15.40
C HIS A 484 25.96 10.52 16.23
N GLU A 485 24.75 10.83 16.67
CA GLU A 485 24.42 11.97 17.54
C GLU A 485 25.21 11.92 18.85
N THR A 486 25.21 10.78 19.55
CA THR A 486 25.96 10.58 20.81
C THR A 486 27.47 10.76 20.60
N ARG A 487 28.03 10.20 19.51
CA ARG A 487 29.46 10.32 19.19
C ARG A 487 29.88 11.78 18.98
N ASN A 488 29.12 12.54 18.18
CA ASN A 488 29.44 13.93 17.92
C ASN A 488 29.25 14.81 19.16
N ASN A 489 28.20 14.58 19.98
CA ASN A 489 28.02 15.27 21.26
C ASN A 489 29.19 15.02 22.24
N LEU A 490 29.74 13.81 22.26
CA LEU A 490 30.94 13.50 23.04
C LEU A 490 32.18 14.22 22.47
N SER A 491 32.35 14.25 21.15
CA SER A 491 33.43 15.01 20.51
C SER A 491 33.40 16.49 20.89
N HIS A 492 32.22 17.13 20.84
CA HIS A 492 32.01 18.53 21.26
C HIS A 492 32.38 18.82 22.72
N THR A 493 32.17 17.88 23.65
CA THR A 493 32.50 18.08 25.07
C THR A 493 33.99 17.87 25.34
N SER A 494 34.64 16.92 24.64
CA SER A 494 36.08 16.69 24.73
C SER A 494 36.96 17.79 24.11
N SER A 495 36.43 18.61 23.20
CA SER A 495 37.16 19.71 22.52
C SER A 495 37.01 21.07 23.20
N SER A 496 36.53 21.13 24.45
CA SER A 496 36.17 22.39 25.13
C SER A 496 37.35 23.25 25.62
N THR A 497 38.60 22.83 25.39
CA THR A 497 39.82 23.57 25.79
C THR A 497 40.52 24.33 24.67
N ASP A 498 40.19 24.12 23.39
CA ASP A 498 40.85 24.80 22.25
C ASP A 498 39.86 25.37 21.24
N THR A 499 40.14 26.58 20.74
CA THR A 499 39.28 27.40 19.86
C THR A 499 39.18 26.92 18.40
N HIS A 500 39.47 25.64 18.13
CA HIS A 500 39.36 25.06 16.78
C HIS A 500 37.97 24.46 16.53
N ALA A 501 37.47 24.66 15.31
CA ALA A 501 36.11 24.27 14.92
C ALA A 501 35.82 22.80 15.24
N ALA A 502 34.64 22.55 15.81
CA ALA A 502 34.24 21.22 16.26
C ALA A 502 34.38 20.16 15.16
N ILE A 503 35.19 19.14 15.43
CA ILE A 503 35.44 18.05 14.50
C ILE A 503 34.23 17.13 14.48
N VAL A 504 33.33 17.33 13.52
CA VAL A 504 32.22 16.41 13.27
C VAL A 504 32.80 15.10 12.76
N THR A 505 32.52 13.99 13.46
CA THR A 505 33.10 12.70 13.12
C THR A 505 32.22 11.95 12.13
N ASN A 506 32.78 11.59 10.97
CA ASN A 506 32.08 10.78 9.99
C ASN A 506 31.77 9.39 10.57
N THR A 507 30.57 8.90 10.31
CA THR A 507 30.13 7.55 10.67
C THR A 507 29.94 6.72 9.41
N THR A 508 30.62 5.58 9.31
CA THR A 508 30.54 4.71 8.12
C THR A 508 29.72 3.45 8.38
N VAL A 509 28.86 3.09 7.43
CA VAL A 509 27.93 1.95 7.53
C VAL A 509 27.92 1.12 6.24
N GLY A 510 27.98 -0.21 6.34
CA GLY A 510 27.79 -1.12 5.22
C GLY A 510 26.61 -2.06 5.47
N PHE A 511 25.61 -2.05 4.59
CA PHE A 511 24.43 -2.91 4.65
C PHE A 511 24.64 -4.16 3.77
N LEU A 512 25.01 -5.28 4.39
CA LEU A 512 25.10 -6.61 3.79
C LEU A 512 23.72 -7.31 3.87
N MET A 513 22.73 -6.64 3.26
CA MET A 513 21.32 -7.06 3.23
C MET A 513 20.87 -7.09 1.77
N PRO A 514 19.83 -7.85 1.39
CA PRO A 514 19.25 -7.74 0.05
C PRO A 514 18.87 -6.29 -0.26
N CYS A 515 18.94 -5.88 -1.53
CA CYS A 515 18.66 -4.50 -1.92
C CYS A 515 17.29 -4.02 -1.40
N HIS A 516 17.19 -2.71 -1.12
CA HIS A 516 15.98 -2.12 -0.53
C HIS A 516 15.50 -2.90 0.72
N SER A 517 16.40 -3.22 1.66
CA SER A 517 16.00 -3.79 2.97
C SER A 517 15.69 -2.73 4.01
N THR A 518 16.23 -1.52 3.88
CA THR A 518 15.97 -0.39 4.77
C THR A 518 15.64 0.85 3.95
N PRO A 519 15.01 1.89 4.54
CA PRO A 519 15.09 3.24 3.99
C PRO A 519 16.55 3.74 3.88
N TRP A 520 16.75 4.92 3.30
CA TRP A 520 18.08 5.49 3.07
C TRP A 520 18.25 6.91 3.63
N ARG A 521 18.68 7.88 2.81
CA ARG A 521 19.08 9.23 3.25
C ARG A 521 17.94 9.97 3.95
N SER A 522 16.72 9.79 3.48
CA SER A 522 15.48 10.29 4.09
C SER A 522 15.29 9.89 5.57
N HIS A 523 15.96 8.83 6.03
CA HIS A 523 15.90 8.34 7.40
C HIS A 523 17.27 8.35 8.12
N LEU A 524 18.39 8.43 7.40
CA LEU A 524 19.72 8.64 8.00
C LEU A 524 19.95 10.12 8.34
N VAL A 525 19.38 11.05 7.56
CA VAL A 525 19.42 12.52 7.70
C VAL A 525 20.82 13.16 7.61
N TYR A 526 21.76 12.77 8.46
CA TYR A 526 23.09 13.37 8.64
C TYR A 526 24.05 13.08 7.49
N PRO A 527 24.49 14.06 6.67
CA PRO A 527 25.39 13.79 5.54
C PRO A 527 26.72 13.15 5.95
N GLU A 528 27.19 13.38 7.17
CA GLU A 528 28.40 12.80 7.78
C GLU A 528 28.23 11.31 8.13
N LEU A 529 26.98 10.82 8.17
CA LEU A 529 26.66 9.40 8.20
C LEU A 529 26.67 8.89 6.74
N SER A 530 27.81 8.31 6.35
CA SER A 530 28.04 7.73 5.03
C SER A 530 27.72 6.24 5.03
N ALA A 531 26.94 5.79 4.06
CA ALA A 531 26.48 4.41 3.98
C ALA A 531 26.62 3.85 2.55
N TRP A 532 26.75 2.52 2.45
CA TRP A 532 26.61 1.77 1.21
C TRP A 532 25.82 0.47 1.45
N ALA A 533 25.16 -0.05 0.41
CA ALA A 533 24.35 -1.27 0.47
C ALA A 533 24.54 -2.08 -0.82
N LEU A 534 24.22 -3.38 -0.77
CA LEU A 534 24.17 -4.22 -1.96
C LEU A 534 23.06 -3.72 -2.92
N THR A 535 23.41 -3.50 -4.18
CA THR A 535 22.49 -3.03 -5.22
C THR A 535 21.76 -4.19 -5.90
N CYS A 536 20.66 -3.87 -6.58
CA CYS A 536 19.98 -4.78 -7.50
C CYS A 536 19.61 -4.05 -8.80
N GLU A 537 20.61 -3.43 -9.43
CA GLU A 537 20.38 -2.76 -10.72
C GLU A 537 20.01 -3.82 -11.78
N PRO A 538 19.03 -3.56 -12.66
CA PRO A 538 18.63 -4.51 -13.68
C PRO A 538 19.59 -4.51 -14.89
N PRO A 539 19.55 -5.55 -15.74
CA PRO A 539 20.39 -5.68 -16.93
C PRO A 539 19.90 -4.79 -18.08
N ILE A 540 19.98 -3.47 -17.92
CA ILE A 540 19.52 -2.46 -18.90
C ILE A 540 20.32 -2.57 -20.20
N ASP A 541 21.65 -2.50 -20.09
CA ASP A 541 22.58 -2.44 -21.21
C ASP A 541 22.95 -3.82 -21.77
N ILE A 542 22.36 -4.90 -21.23
CA ILE A 542 22.64 -6.28 -21.63
C ILE A 542 21.55 -6.76 -22.63
N PRO A 543 21.94 -7.37 -23.78
CA PRO A 543 21.01 -7.92 -24.76
C PRO A 543 20.04 -8.95 -24.17
N THR A 544 18.79 -8.98 -24.66
CA THR A 544 17.71 -9.83 -24.13
C THR A 544 18.06 -11.33 -24.07
N SER A 545 18.92 -11.82 -24.96
CA SER A 545 19.45 -13.19 -24.98
C SER A 545 20.27 -13.53 -23.73
N GLU A 546 21.02 -12.58 -23.19
CA GLU A 546 22.00 -12.77 -22.11
C GLU A 546 21.43 -12.43 -20.73
N ARG A 547 20.31 -11.71 -20.67
CA ARG A 547 19.63 -11.32 -19.41
C ARG A 547 19.24 -12.50 -18.51
N SER A 548 19.14 -13.72 -19.05
CA SER A 548 18.85 -14.94 -18.28
C SER A 548 20.04 -15.42 -17.42
N ALA A 549 21.27 -15.01 -17.78
CA ALA A 549 22.50 -15.32 -17.07
C ALA A 549 22.99 -14.18 -16.16
N TYR A 550 22.28 -13.04 -16.15
CA TYR A 550 22.64 -11.88 -15.33
C TYR A 550 22.32 -12.12 -13.84
N PHE A 551 23.29 -11.79 -12.99
CA PHE A 551 23.15 -11.69 -11.55
C PHE A 551 23.38 -10.23 -11.15
N ASP A 552 22.53 -9.71 -10.27
CA ASP A 552 22.73 -8.40 -9.66
C ASP A 552 23.65 -8.52 -8.42
N GLU A 553 24.21 -7.41 -7.91
CA GLU A 553 25.21 -7.43 -6.83
C GLU A 553 24.72 -8.17 -5.57
N ALA A 554 23.43 -8.04 -5.23
CA ALA A 554 22.84 -8.76 -4.11
C ALA A 554 22.70 -10.27 -4.40
N ASP A 555 22.32 -10.66 -5.62
CA ASP A 555 22.27 -12.07 -6.00
C ASP A 555 23.67 -12.69 -6.15
N GLU A 556 24.69 -11.95 -6.61
CA GLU A 556 26.10 -12.41 -6.59
C GLU A 556 26.59 -12.67 -5.16
N PHE A 557 26.26 -11.76 -4.24
CA PHE A 557 26.59 -11.88 -2.83
C PHE A 557 25.90 -13.08 -2.18
N TYR A 558 24.59 -13.27 -2.38
CA TYR A 558 23.82 -14.31 -1.69
C TYR A 558 23.83 -15.69 -2.37
N ILE A 559 24.01 -15.76 -3.70
CA ILE A 559 23.84 -17.01 -4.47
C ILE A 559 25.18 -17.51 -5.03
N LYS A 560 25.88 -16.72 -5.86
CA LYS A 560 27.09 -17.17 -6.54
C LYS A 560 28.00 -15.98 -6.90
N PRO A 561 29.24 -15.90 -6.38
CA PRO A 561 29.99 -16.98 -5.70
C PRO A 561 29.65 -17.15 -4.20
N GLY A 562 28.72 -16.37 -3.65
CA GLY A 562 28.30 -16.44 -2.26
C GLY A 562 29.12 -15.53 -1.32
N PRO A 563 28.68 -15.32 -0.05
CA PRO A 563 29.07 -14.14 0.71
C PRO A 563 30.57 -14.02 0.96
N VAL A 564 31.22 -15.13 1.37
CA VAL A 564 32.66 -15.14 1.70
C VAL A 564 33.53 -14.87 0.47
N ALA A 565 33.16 -15.43 -0.69
CA ALA A 565 33.89 -15.20 -1.93
C ALA A 565 33.70 -13.77 -2.44
N TRP A 566 32.47 -13.25 -2.34
CA TRP A 566 32.16 -11.86 -2.67
C TRP A 566 32.93 -10.88 -1.78
N LEU A 567 32.97 -11.10 -0.46
CA LEU A 567 33.69 -10.25 0.50
C LEU A 567 35.20 -10.24 0.22
N ARG A 568 35.83 -11.40 -0.01
CA ARG A 568 37.24 -11.48 -0.43
C ARG A 568 37.54 -10.80 -1.76
N GLY A 569 36.56 -10.69 -2.66
CA GLY A 569 36.68 -10.00 -3.94
C GLY A 569 36.60 -8.48 -3.78
N ASN A 570 35.58 -8.01 -3.06
CA ASN A 570 35.08 -6.64 -3.07
C ASN A 570 35.44 -5.79 -1.85
N MET A 571 35.80 -6.39 -0.71
CA MET A 571 36.25 -5.67 0.49
C MET A 571 37.78 -5.63 0.56
N GLU A 572 38.34 -4.64 1.28
CA GLU A 572 39.75 -4.62 1.67
C GLU A 572 40.13 -5.88 2.48
N ASP A 573 41.43 -6.19 2.55
CA ASP A 573 41.88 -7.37 3.28
C ASP A 573 41.51 -7.30 4.77
N VAL A 574 41.08 -8.43 5.34
CA VAL A 574 40.67 -8.56 6.75
C VAL A 574 41.81 -8.17 7.71
N GLN A 575 43.07 -8.26 7.29
CA GLN A 575 44.23 -7.77 8.05
C GLN A 575 44.16 -6.26 8.40
N THR A 576 43.41 -5.45 7.64
CA THR A 576 43.23 -4.01 7.93
C THR A 576 42.34 -3.73 9.18
N ILE A 577 41.66 -4.76 9.69
CA ILE A 577 40.70 -4.72 10.80
C ILE A 577 40.96 -5.77 11.90
N THR A 578 42.06 -6.54 11.83
CA THR A 578 42.43 -7.51 12.87
C THR A 578 42.63 -6.84 14.24
N ALA A 579 42.38 -7.62 15.30
CA ALA A 579 42.64 -7.18 16.68
C ALA A 579 44.15 -7.16 17.00
N SER A 580 44.95 -7.98 16.33
CA SER A 580 46.40 -8.08 16.49
C SER A 580 47.16 -7.09 15.59
N GLY A 581 47.77 -6.07 16.18
CA GLY A 581 48.71 -5.18 15.49
C GLY A 581 48.92 -3.83 16.20
N SER A 582 50.10 -3.23 15.99
CA SER A 582 50.33 -1.83 16.39
C SER A 582 49.52 -0.87 15.50
N ARG A 583 48.99 0.22 16.08
CA ARG A 583 48.32 1.31 15.34
C ARG A 583 49.14 1.79 14.13
N SER A 584 50.46 1.86 14.27
CA SER A 584 51.36 2.25 13.17
C SER A 584 51.41 1.21 12.05
N GLY A 585 51.43 -0.09 12.38
CA GLY A 585 51.41 -1.16 11.38
C GLY A 585 50.08 -1.20 10.61
N GLN A 586 48.96 -1.01 11.30
CA GLN A 586 47.63 -0.89 10.70
C GLN A 586 47.52 0.35 9.78
N HIS A 587 48.16 1.47 10.14
CA HIS A 587 48.22 2.67 9.29
C HIS A 587 48.95 2.38 7.97
N TRP A 588 50.11 1.72 8.01
CA TRP A 588 50.87 1.36 6.81
C TRP A 588 50.15 0.30 5.96
N MET A 589 49.50 -0.71 6.57
CA MET A 589 48.68 -1.68 5.84
C MET A 589 47.51 -1.03 5.07
N ARG A 590 46.94 0.06 5.59
CA ARG A 590 45.89 0.85 4.91
C ARG A 590 46.41 1.76 3.79
N GLN A 591 47.73 1.89 3.64
CA GLN A 591 48.37 2.65 2.55
C GLN A 591 49.06 1.74 1.53
N ASP A 592 49.41 0.51 1.90
CA ASP A 592 50.04 -0.48 1.03
C ASP A 592 49.06 -0.96 -0.09
N PRO A 593 49.39 -0.74 -1.38
CA PRO A 593 48.59 -1.18 -2.53
C PRO A 593 48.30 -2.69 -2.57
N LYS A 594 49.07 -3.51 -1.86
CA LYS A 594 48.85 -4.96 -1.74
C LYS A 594 47.52 -5.29 -1.05
N PHE A 595 47.17 -4.50 -0.04
CA PHE A 595 45.95 -4.68 0.77
C PHE A 595 44.85 -3.70 0.33
N LYS A 596 45.23 -2.49 -0.08
CA LYS A 596 44.33 -1.45 -0.61
C LYS A 596 44.29 -1.43 -2.14
N ARG A 597 43.39 -2.21 -2.73
CA ARG A 597 43.11 -2.13 -4.17
C ARG A 597 42.08 -1.03 -4.45
N LYS A 598 42.33 -0.18 -5.45
CA LYS A 598 41.49 0.98 -5.84
C LYS A 598 40.00 0.69 -6.06
N TYR A 599 39.62 -0.56 -6.32
CA TYR A 599 38.24 -1.00 -6.57
C TYR A 599 37.57 -1.70 -5.38
N ARG A 600 38.27 -1.88 -4.26
CA ARG A 600 37.73 -2.53 -3.05
C ARG A 600 37.16 -1.51 -2.08
N ARG A 601 36.11 -1.90 -1.35
CA ARG A 601 35.47 -1.10 -0.31
C ARG A 601 36.23 -1.24 1.01
N GLU A 602 36.49 -0.10 1.66
CA GLU A 602 36.99 -0.08 3.03
C GLU A 602 35.97 -0.71 3.99
N TRP A 603 36.45 -1.37 5.04
CA TRP A 603 35.59 -1.91 6.09
C TRP A 603 34.92 -0.79 6.90
N PRO A 604 33.57 -0.74 6.98
CA PRO A 604 32.86 0.33 7.67
C PRO A 604 32.96 0.20 9.20
N GLN A 605 32.71 1.29 9.93
CA GLN A 605 32.63 1.23 11.39
C GLN A 605 31.46 0.37 11.89
N ASN A 606 30.41 0.23 11.09
CA ASN A 606 29.19 -0.51 11.41
C ASN A 606 28.82 -1.41 10.21
N LEU A 607 28.75 -2.72 10.41
CA LEU A 607 28.18 -3.68 9.45
C LEU A 607 26.76 -4.02 9.88
N VAL A 608 25.80 -3.98 8.94
CA VAL A 608 24.38 -4.27 9.18
C VAL A 608 23.95 -5.43 8.30
N PHE A 609 23.31 -6.44 8.88
CA PHE A 609 22.84 -7.64 8.18
C PHE A 609 21.67 -8.31 8.91
N PHE A 610 21.04 -9.30 8.25
CA PHE A 610 20.05 -10.18 8.87
C PHE A 610 20.72 -11.40 9.50
N GLU A 611 20.20 -11.87 10.64
CA GLU A 611 20.66 -13.02 11.42
C GLU A 611 20.94 -14.28 10.59
N GLN A 612 20.21 -14.53 9.49
CA GLN A 612 20.51 -15.61 8.53
C GLN A 612 21.97 -15.63 8.03
N LEU A 613 22.64 -14.47 7.97
CA LEU A 613 24.02 -14.31 7.51
C LEU A 613 25.06 -14.44 8.66
N GLU A 614 24.63 -14.47 9.92
CA GLU A 614 25.48 -14.32 11.10
C GLU A 614 26.59 -15.38 11.18
N ASP A 615 26.27 -16.66 11.05
CA ASP A 615 27.26 -17.76 11.13
C ASP A 615 28.32 -17.68 10.02
N THR A 616 27.93 -17.19 8.84
CA THR A 616 28.86 -16.98 7.71
C THR A 616 29.83 -15.84 8.00
N LEU A 617 29.35 -14.74 8.59
CA LEU A 617 30.20 -13.61 8.98
C LEU A 617 31.06 -13.94 10.20
N LYS A 618 30.56 -14.71 11.18
CA LYS A 618 31.34 -15.16 12.35
C LYS A 618 32.58 -15.92 11.91
N THR A 619 32.37 -16.88 11.00
CA THR A 619 33.45 -17.71 10.44
C THR A 619 34.43 -16.89 9.59
N HIS A 620 33.96 -15.87 8.86
CA HIS A 620 34.84 -15.09 7.98
C HIS A 620 35.61 -13.96 8.70
N LEU A 621 35.01 -13.35 9.73
CA LEU A 621 35.54 -12.21 10.47
C LEU A 621 36.09 -12.59 11.86
N GLU A 622 36.35 -13.88 12.08
CA GLU A 622 37.04 -14.38 13.27
C GLU A 622 38.41 -13.68 13.45
N GLY A 623 38.73 -13.28 14.69
CA GLY A 623 39.95 -12.54 15.01
C GLY A 623 39.99 -11.06 14.59
N THR A 624 38.89 -10.52 14.03
CA THR A 624 38.74 -9.08 13.77
C THR A 624 38.28 -8.32 15.03
N ARG A 625 38.23 -6.99 14.94
CA ARG A 625 37.66 -6.11 15.96
C ARG A 625 36.15 -5.91 15.85
N TYR A 626 35.43 -6.68 15.03
CA TYR A 626 33.98 -6.57 14.97
C TYR A 626 33.32 -7.30 16.16
N GLN A 627 32.48 -6.59 16.91
CA GLN A 627 31.63 -7.17 17.95
C GLN A 627 30.15 -6.79 17.73
N GLU A 628 29.23 -7.64 18.19
CA GLU A 628 27.81 -7.28 18.22
C GLU A 628 27.56 -6.13 19.19
N CYS A 629 27.02 -5.03 18.66
CA CYS A 629 26.78 -3.80 19.39
C CYS A 629 25.29 -3.39 19.39
N TRP A 630 24.47 -4.06 18.58
CA TRP A 630 23.02 -3.96 18.59
C TRP A 630 22.39 -5.15 17.86
N ARG A 631 21.27 -5.63 18.38
CA ARG A 631 20.36 -6.57 17.72
C ARG A 631 18.94 -6.06 17.92
N GLY A 632 18.14 -6.08 16.86
CA GLY A 632 16.77 -5.59 16.88
C GLY A 632 15.81 -6.55 16.21
N PHE A 633 14.72 -6.86 16.91
CA PHE A 633 13.70 -7.78 16.43
C PHE A 633 13.18 -7.39 15.06
N ASN A 634 13.29 -8.29 14.10
CA ASN A 634 12.80 -8.05 12.74
C ASN A 634 11.44 -8.67 12.48
N SER A 635 11.34 -10.01 12.51
CA SER A 635 10.10 -10.73 12.22
C SER A 635 10.19 -12.21 12.64
N HIS A 636 9.06 -12.79 13.05
CA HIS A 636 8.94 -14.23 13.29
C HIS A 636 9.03 -15.08 12.00
N PHE A 637 8.76 -14.50 10.84
CA PHE A 637 8.80 -15.17 9.53
C PHE A 637 9.08 -14.19 8.39
N HIS A 638 9.67 -14.68 7.30
CA HIS A 638 9.84 -13.94 6.06
C HIS A 638 9.78 -14.93 4.87
N ASP A 639 9.29 -14.49 3.71
CA ASP A 639 9.21 -15.31 2.49
C ASP A 639 10.58 -15.45 1.78
N ASP A 640 11.32 -14.34 1.64
CA ASP A 640 12.75 -14.37 1.31
C ASP A 640 13.59 -14.82 2.52
N HIS A 641 14.17 -16.03 2.42
CA HIS A 641 15.07 -16.59 3.42
C HIS A 641 16.24 -15.67 3.82
N ARG A 642 16.71 -14.79 2.91
CA ARG A 642 17.81 -13.84 3.15
C ARG A 642 17.46 -12.72 4.15
N ARG A 643 16.19 -12.64 4.54
CA ARG A 643 15.62 -11.62 5.44
C ARG A 643 15.03 -12.22 6.73
N VAL A 644 15.33 -13.50 6.99
CA VAL A 644 14.86 -14.24 8.18
C VAL A 644 15.74 -13.93 9.39
N GLY A 645 15.10 -13.89 10.56
CA GLY A 645 15.72 -13.55 11.83
C GLY A 645 15.95 -12.05 12.00
N ASP A 646 16.60 -11.68 13.09
CA ASP A 646 16.77 -10.29 13.55
C ASP A 646 17.69 -9.45 12.65
N VAL A 647 17.63 -8.12 12.79
CA VAL A 647 18.65 -7.24 12.21
C VAL A 647 19.75 -7.05 13.24
N ILE A 648 21.00 -7.30 12.83
CA ILE A 648 22.19 -7.23 13.67
C ILE A 648 23.08 -6.10 13.17
N VAL A 649 23.69 -5.36 14.10
CA VAL A 649 24.79 -4.45 13.82
C VAL A 649 26.05 -4.93 14.53
N TRP A 650 27.12 -5.09 13.76
CA TRP A 650 28.46 -5.30 14.25
C TRP A 650 29.28 -4.03 14.15
N CYS A 651 29.99 -3.69 15.23
CA CYS A 651 30.76 -2.48 15.36
C CYS A 651 32.26 -2.79 15.44
N LEU A 652 33.08 -1.98 14.78
CA LEU A 652 34.53 -2.12 14.82
C LEU A 652 35.11 -1.42 16.08
N ASP A 653 35.57 -2.19 17.06
CA ASP A 653 36.05 -1.68 18.34
C ASP A 653 37.23 -0.71 18.22
N GLY A 654 37.22 0.33 19.05
CA GLY A 654 38.34 1.28 19.17
C GLY A 654 38.42 2.34 18.07
N VAL A 655 37.28 2.67 17.43
CA VAL A 655 37.12 3.78 16.47
C VAL A 655 36.16 4.83 17.00
#